data_AF-A0A345Z4Y2-F1
#
_entry.id   AF-A0A345Z4Y2-F1
#
_cell.length_a   1.000
_cell.length_b   1.000
_cell.length_c   1.000
_cell.angle_alpha   90.00
_cell.angle_beta   90.00
_cell.angle_gamma   90.00
#
_symmetry.space_group_name_H-M   'P 1'
#
loop_
_entity.id
_entity.type
_entity.pdbx_description
1 polymer ?
#
loop_
_entity_poly.entity_id
_entity_poly.type
_entity_poly.pdbx_seq_one_letter_code
_entity_poly.pdbx_strand_id
1 'polypeptide(L)'
;MKDTYDNIKQQYLQDKSNLEKELKIAETNFKTNLDYFKAKLKTEADQVTEKEQKSKLLKNHINEINDYKKTENHQVIAIKNQLKEAKDKYDNDINQVWKNQNQIYIESMKGQYDSKTESKIAKFDSTIESLNKKFGDKIESNNQKVADLRKSETELEVKFLENYQKENDYWEAEIIAIKHFNELTKIKNKIREFKKLNRKFADDLSQKINFINAKKNDYKAKREQKFAAMLNRNKPGNRKWWSNQFLAGVNSGVTKFDQQRHMHAIKTSLIYMMPYTLVAAFWILLNSVILSTSQGGLLHAFGVSETQGLTNFKQIGGLVNNATLGIMGLALSVSIAAVLGDRYKFGKIESGLVGLSAFIIFTPIMTGSLTESGGLDIVGTFVNFAELGSSSMFLAIITGIGGIELYRLFLKPTWLKIKMPKQVPTAVAKSFNVIIPFFLVTFVFASFSFSLLFFAGKNLKEIIEIAVQKPLSSGIESLGGALLIRIIADGLWVFGIHGQNMIGPIVGPVYLQHLTENAALVAQGQDPIWIVTSTFMDSYILPMNNIIIVASLFIFSRRKDHLSIMLVATIPALFNISEPVMFGLPVVLNPILAIPLVLGSQLLTITAYLATSWGFVTPLYVITPWTTPSIIGPYIASGGDIGALFLAMILFGMGIGIYAPFVIVSNVHAKQANPDVVVSRFSSKSKLLFRRAETTRYLNELSEEKKITLKVRERRS
;
A
#
# COMPACT_ATOMS: atom_id res chain seq x y z
N MET A 1 2.02 12.02 -43.18
CA MET A 1 2.35 11.10 -42.08
C MET A 1 1.71 9.74 -42.34
N LYS A 2 0.37 9.66 -42.32
CA LYS A 2 -0.37 8.44 -42.61
C LYS A 2 0.07 7.81 -43.93
N ASP A 3 0.19 8.60 -45.00
CA ASP A 3 0.60 8.10 -46.32
C ASP A 3 2.03 7.55 -46.34
N THR A 4 2.98 8.18 -45.64
CA THR A 4 4.37 7.70 -45.51
C THR A 4 4.45 6.41 -44.70
N TYR A 5 3.72 6.33 -43.58
CA TYR A 5 3.62 5.10 -42.78
C TYR A 5 2.95 3.97 -43.56
N ASP A 6 1.88 4.29 -44.27
CA ASP A 6 1.13 3.33 -45.06
C ASP A 6 2.00 2.82 -46.21
N ASN A 7 2.77 3.67 -46.89
CA ASN A 7 3.71 3.24 -47.92
C ASN A 7 4.82 2.33 -47.38
N ILE A 8 5.47 2.70 -46.26
CA ILE A 8 6.52 1.86 -45.63
C ILE A 8 5.93 0.52 -45.15
N LYS A 9 4.72 0.54 -44.61
CA LYS A 9 4.01 -0.66 -44.15
C LYS A 9 3.57 -1.56 -45.30
N GLN A 10 3.06 -1.00 -46.39
CA GLN A 10 2.67 -1.77 -47.57
C GLN A 10 3.89 -2.45 -48.20
N GLN A 11 5.02 -1.74 -48.31
CA GLN A 11 6.27 -2.33 -48.79
C GLN A 11 6.72 -3.50 -47.91
N TYR A 12 6.75 -3.31 -46.59
CA TYR A 12 7.12 -4.39 -45.66
C TYR A 12 6.17 -5.59 -45.74
N LEU A 13 4.85 -5.36 -45.81
CA LEU A 13 3.87 -6.45 -45.91
C LEU A 13 4.03 -7.23 -47.22
N GLN A 14 4.35 -6.55 -48.32
CA GLN A 14 4.63 -7.19 -49.61
C GLN A 14 5.89 -8.04 -49.55
N ASP A 15 7.00 -7.49 -49.04
CA ASP A 15 8.29 -8.19 -48.89
C ASP A 15 8.15 -9.40 -47.97
N LYS A 16 7.46 -9.22 -46.83
CA LYS A 16 7.17 -10.29 -45.87
C LYS A 16 6.35 -11.42 -46.51
N SER A 17 5.28 -11.08 -47.23
CA SER A 17 4.41 -12.06 -47.89
C SER A 17 5.17 -12.90 -48.91
N ASN A 18 6.08 -12.28 -49.69
CA ASN A 18 6.90 -13.01 -50.66
C ASN A 18 7.88 -13.97 -49.96
N LEU A 19 8.59 -13.50 -48.93
CA LEU A 19 9.53 -14.34 -48.17
C LEU A 19 8.83 -15.46 -47.40
N GLU A 20 7.62 -15.25 -46.86
CA GLU A 20 6.85 -16.31 -46.19
C GLU A 20 6.40 -17.41 -47.18
N LYS A 21 6.08 -17.05 -48.42
CA LYS A 21 5.79 -18.04 -49.49
C LYS A 21 7.03 -18.86 -49.84
N GLU A 22 8.17 -18.20 -50.04
CA GLU A 22 9.44 -18.88 -50.31
C GLU A 22 9.86 -19.79 -49.16
N LEU A 23 9.71 -19.33 -47.91
CA LEU A 23 10.01 -20.12 -46.73
C LEU A 23 9.18 -21.41 -46.68
N LYS A 24 7.88 -21.30 -46.97
CA LYS A 24 6.98 -22.46 -46.97
C LYS A 24 7.37 -23.48 -48.03
N ILE A 25 7.78 -23.04 -49.22
CA ILE A 25 8.27 -23.92 -50.29
C ILE A 25 9.57 -24.61 -49.85
N ALA A 26 10.52 -23.86 -49.30
CA ALA A 26 11.80 -24.38 -48.83
C ALA A 26 11.62 -25.40 -47.68
N GLU A 27 10.76 -25.11 -46.70
CA GLU A 27 10.45 -26.02 -45.59
C GLU A 27 9.75 -27.31 -46.07
N THR A 28 8.89 -27.20 -47.09
CA THR A 28 8.22 -28.36 -47.70
C THR A 28 9.23 -29.24 -48.44
N ASN A 29 10.08 -28.65 -49.28
CA ASN A 29 11.10 -29.39 -50.03
C ASN A 29 12.10 -30.08 -49.09
N PHE A 30 12.57 -29.37 -48.06
CA PHE A 30 13.47 -29.92 -47.05
C PHE A 30 12.84 -31.12 -46.33
N LYS A 31 11.56 -31.00 -45.93
CA LYS A 31 10.85 -32.09 -45.27
C LYS A 31 10.71 -33.31 -46.18
N THR A 32 10.30 -33.12 -47.43
CA THR A 32 10.14 -34.21 -48.41
C THR A 32 11.46 -34.94 -48.65
N ASN A 33 12.56 -34.20 -48.85
CA ASN A 33 13.88 -34.79 -49.06
C ASN A 33 14.40 -35.53 -47.82
N LEU A 34 14.18 -34.96 -46.63
CA LEU A 34 14.57 -35.59 -45.37
C LEU A 34 13.79 -36.89 -45.13
N ASP A 35 12.50 -36.93 -45.44
CA ASP A 35 11.67 -38.12 -45.25
C ASP A 35 12.04 -39.21 -46.27
N TYR A 36 12.36 -38.85 -47.51
CA TYR A 36 12.94 -39.78 -48.49
C TYR A 36 14.29 -40.35 -48.01
N PHE A 37 15.18 -39.51 -47.50
CA PHE A 37 16.48 -39.93 -47.00
C PHE A 37 16.36 -40.90 -45.81
N LYS A 38 15.47 -40.60 -44.85
CA LYS A 38 15.16 -41.53 -43.74
C LYS A 38 14.59 -42.85 -44.22
N ALA A 39 13.70 -42.84 -45.22
CA ALA A 39 13.11 -44.06 -45.75
C ALA A 39 14.17 -44.96 -46.40
N LYS A 40 15.12 -44.37 -47.13
CA LYS A 40 16.28 -45.08 -47.70
C LYS A 40 17.12 -45.76 -46.60
N LEU A 41 17.55 -44.99 -45.59
CA LEU A 41 18.35 -45.50 -44.47
C LEU A 41 17.62 -46.56 -43.63
N LYS A 42 16.29 -46.44 -43.52
CA LYS A 42 15.47 -47.46 -42.86
C LYS A 42 15.47 -48.77 -43.64
N THR A 43 15.35 -48.70 -44.97
CA THR A 43 15.36 -49.86 -45.85
C THR A 43 16.70 -50.59 -45.76
N GLU A 44 17.81 -49.86 -45.74
CA GLU A 44 19.16 -50.40 -45.55
C GLU A 44 19.31 -51.09 -44.18
N ALA A 45 18.79 -50.49 -43.11
CA ALA A 45 18.82 -51.09 -41.77
C ALA A 45 17.93 -52.34 -41.64
N ASP A 46 16.84 -52.43 -42.41
CA ASP A 46 15.91 -53.56 -42.38
C ASP A 46 16.45 -54.81 -43.09
N GLN A 47 17.47 -54.68 -43.94
CA GLN A 47 18.17 -55.80 -44.58
C GLN A 47 19.16 -56.52 -43.65
N VAL A 48 19.51 -55.94 -42.50
CA VAL A 48 20.44 -56.54 -41.53
C VAL A 48 19.66 -57.34 -40.49
N THR A 49 19.86 -58.65 -40.45
CA THR A 49 19.17 -59.57 -39.53
C THR A 49 19.89 -59.74 -38.18
N GLU A 50 21.20 -59.52 -38.13
CA GLU A 50 21.99 -59.65 -36.91
C GLU A 50 21.83 -58.42 -35.99
N LYS A 51 21.33 -58.64 -34.77
CA LYS A 51 20.83 -57.58 -33.87
C LYS A 51 21.91 -56.57 -33.46
N GLU A 52 23.14 -57.03 -33.24
CA GLU A 52 24.24 -56.18 -32.80
C GLU A 52 24.75 -55.28 -33.95
N GLN A 53 24.85 -55.84 -35.16
CA GLN A 53 25.21 -55.09 -36.37
C GLN A 53 24.14 -54.05 -36.74
N LYS A 54 22.85 -54.43 -36.68
CA LYS A 54 21.72 -53.52 -36.94
C LYS A 54 21.71 -52.33 -35.97
N SER A 55 21.99 -52.57 -34.68
CA SER A 55 22.07 -51.53 -33.66
C SER A 55 23.20 -50.53 -33.93
N LYS A 56 24.38 -51.02 -34.34
CA LYS A 56 25.53 -50.16 -34.70
C LYS A 56 25.24 -49.34 -35.96
N LEU A 57 24.62 -49.94 -36.97
CA LEU A 57 24.23 -49.27 -38.21
C LEU A 57 23.18 -48.17 -37.97
N LEU A 58 22.15 -48.44 -37.16
CA LEU A 58 21.13 -47.45 -36.81
C LEU A 58 21.72 -46.23 -36.09
N LYS A 59 22.73 -46.42 -35.23
CA LYS A 59 23.44 -45.30 -34.60
C LYS A 59 24.18 -44.43 -35.62
N ASN A 60 24.81 -45.04 -36.63
CA ASN A 60 25.46 -44.30 -37.71
C ASN A 60 24.44 -43.54 -38.57
N HIS A 61 23.32 -44.17 -38.95
CA HIS A 61 22.25 -43.53 -39.71
C HIS A 61 21.63 -42.33 -38.97
N ILE A 62 21.52 -42.39 -37.64
CA ILE A 62 21.07 -41.24 -36.83
C ILE A 62 22.05 -40.06 -36.96
N ASN A 63 23.35 -40.32 -36.97
CA ASN A 63 24.36 -39.27 -37.15
C ASN A 63 24.27 -38.67 -38.57
N GLU A 64 24.12 -39.49 -39.59
CA GLU A 64 23.95 -39.03 -40.99
C GLU A 64 22.69 -38.18 -41.18
N ILE A 65 21.57 -38.56 -40.55
CA ILE A 65 20.34 -37.75 -40.56
C ILE A 65 20.57 -36.39 -39.88
N ASN A 66 21.33 -36.37 -38.78
CA ASN A 66 21.63 -35.12 -38.08
C ASN A 66 22.57 -34.22 -38.90
N ASP A 67 23.56 -34.80 -39.58
CA ASP A 67 24.44 -34.07 -40.47
C ASP A 67 23.67 -33.52 -41.68
N TYR A 68 22.81 -34.32 -42.32
CA TYR A 68 21.93 -33.86 -43.41
C TYR A 68 21.02 -32.70 -42.99
N LYS A 69 20.43 -32.76 -41.78
CA LYS A 69 19.64 -31.64 -41.23
C LYS A 69 20.47 -30.38 -41.01
N LYS A 70 21.77 -30.51 -40.78
CA LYS A 70 22.67 -29.40 -40.52
C LYS A 70 23.14 -28.73 -41.82
N THR A 71 23.42 -29.51 -42.86
CA THR A 71 23.86 -29.01 -44.18
C THR A 71 22.71 -28.59 -45.09
N GLU A 72 21.60 -29.32 -45.18
CA GLU A 72 20.54 -29.01 -46.16
C GLU A 72 19.51 -27.97 -45.68
N ASN A 73 19.62 -27.52 -44.42
CA ASN A 73 18.73 -26.49 -43.84
C ASN A 73 19.19 -25.04 -44.15
N HIS A 74 20.26 -24.87 -44.93
CA HIS A 74 20.85 -23.55 -45.21
C HIS A 74 19.87 -22.57 -45.90
N GLN A 75 19.03 -23.05 -46.83
CA GLN A 75 18.07 -22.20 -47.54
C GLN A 75 16.95 -21.67 -46.62
N VAL A 76 16.39 -22.53 -45.76
CA VAL A 76 15.36 -22.15 -44.77
C VAL A 76 15.90 -21.13 -43.76
N ILE A 77 17.15 -21.31 -43.33
CA ILE A 77 17.83 -20.37 -42.41
C ILE A 77 18.08 -19.03 -43.10
N ALA A 78 18.52 -19.03 -44.36
CA ALA A 78 18.75 -17.80 -45.13
C ALA A 78 17.48 -16.97 -45.29
N ILE A 79 16.35 -17.60 -45.65
CA ILE A 79 15.06 -16.90 -45.79
C ILE A 79 14.55 -16.37 -44.44
N LYS A 80 14.74 -17.12 -43.35
CA LYS A 80 14.41 -16.64 -41.98
C LYS A 80 15.23 -15.42 -41.57
N ASN A 81 16.51 -15.36 -41.98
CA ASN A 81 17.35 -14.18 -41.74
C ASN A 81 16.89 -12.99 -42.58
N GLN A 82 16.54 -13.18 -43.85
CA GLN A 82 15.97 -12.12 -44.70
C GLN A 82 14.65 -11.57 -44.14
N LEU A 83 13.77 -12.42 -43.60
CA LEU A 83 12.54 -11.99 -42.91
C LEU A 83 12.84 -11.12 -41.68
N LYS A 84 13.90 -11.45 -40.94
CA LYS A 84 14.36 -10.67 -39.80
C LYS A 84 14.91 -9.32 -40.24
N GLU A 85 15.76 -9.30 -41.27
CA GLU A 85 16.34 -8.06 -41.83
C GLU A 85 15.26 -7.12 -42.39
N ALA A 86 14.26 -7.66 -43.10
CA ALA A 86 13.13 -6.89 -43.61
C ALA A 86 12.33 -6.23 -42.48
N LYS A 87 12.16 -6.93 -41.35
CA LYS A 87 11.50 -6.40 -40.16
C LYS A 87 12.35 -5.33 -39.46
N ASP A 88 13.64 -5.58 -39.29
CA ASP A 88 14.56 -4.64 -38.66
C ASP A 88 14.66 -3.34 -39.49
N LYS A 89 14.65 -3.44 -40.82
CA LYS A 89 14.58 -2.30 -41.75
C LYS A 89 13.27 -1.52 -41.58
N TYR A 90 12.12 -2.20 -41.58
CA TYR A 90 10.81 -1.58 -41.33
C TYR A 90 10.77 -0.80 -40.01
N ASP A 91 11.24 -1.42 -38.92
CA ASP A 91 11.28 -0.80 -37.60
C ASP A 91 12.22 0.42 -37.59
N ASN A 92 13.35 0.37 -38.29
CA ASN A 92 14.28 1.50 -38.41
C ASN A 92 13.69 2.68 -39.21
N ASP A 93 13.10 2.41 -40.37
CA ASP A 93 12.52 3.45 -41.24
C ASP A 93 11.35 4.17 -40.54
N ILE A 94 10.50 3.42 -39.86
CA ILE A 94 9.41 3.96 -39.03
C ILE A 94 9.95 4.82 -37.88
N ASN A 95 11.01 4.37 -37.21
CA ASN A 95 11.61 5.13 -36.11
C ASN A 95 12.26 6.44 -36.60
N GLN A 96 12.84 6.47 -37.79
CA GLN A 96 13.42 7.68 -38.38
C GLN A 96 12.36 8.71 -38.77
N VAL A 97 11.29 8.27 -39.46
CA VAL A 97 10.16 9.16 -39.81
C VAL A 97 9.53 9.74 -38.54
N TRP A 98 9.40 8.93 -37.49
CA TRP A 98 8.93 9.40 -36.19
C TRP A 98 9.85 10.43 -35.55
N LYS A 99 11.16 10.15 -35.44
CA LYS A 99 12.12 11.06 -34.81
C LYS A 99 12.10 12.44 -35.46
N ASN A 100 12.15 12.48 -36.79
CA ASN A 100 12.22 13.73 -37.54
C ASN A 100 10.95 14.58 -37.34
N GLN A 101 9.76 13.98 -37.27
CA GLN A 101 8.51 14.73 -37.07
C GLN A 101 8.20 15.08 -35.62
N ASN A 102 8.53 14.20 -34.66
CA ASN A 102 8.36 14.52 -33.25
C ASN A 102 9.24 15.70 -32.85
N GLN A 103 10.43 15.82 -33.45
CA GLN A 103 11.30 16.97 -33.23
C GLN A 103 10.66 18.28 -33.71
N ILE A 104 10.04 18.30 -34.89
CA ILE A 104 9.32 19.48 -35.43
C ILE A 104 8.10 19.85 -34.55
N TYR A 105 7.31 18.86 -34.11
CA TYR A 105 6.16 19.11 -33.22
C TYR A 105 6.59 19.64 -31.84
N ILE A 106 7.71 19.12 -31.31
CA ILE A 106 8.24 19.58 -30.02
C ILE A 106 8.79 20.99 -30.14
N GLU A 107 9.49 21.31 -31.23
CA GLU A 107 9.99 22.65 -31.51
C GLU A 107 8.85 23.67 -31.62
N SER A 108 7.73 23.33 -32.27
CA SER A 108 6.57 24.23 -32.36
C SER A 108 5.84 24.44 -31.02
N MET A 109 5.79 23.42 -30.17
CA MET A 109 5.19 23.52 -28.83
C MET A 109 6.11 24.19 -27.80
N LYS A 110 7.43 24.19 -28.04
CA LYS A 110 8.44 24.74 -27.14
C LYS A 110 8.21 26.23 -26.89
N GLY A 111 7.90 27.01 -27.93
CA GLY A 111 7.66 28.45 -27.82
C GLY A 111 6.49 28.83 -26.89
N GLN A 112 5.36 28.11 -26.96
CA GLN A 112 4.20 28.39 -26.10
C GLN A 112 4.45 28.03 -24.63
N TYR A 113 5.18 26.93 -24.38
CA TYR A 113 5.48 26.48 -23.02
C TYR A 113 6.58 27.30 -22.36
N ASP A 114 7.57 27.76 -23.13
CA ASP A 114 8.62 28.64 -22.63
C ASP A 114 8.06 30.00 -22.24
N SER A 115 7.22 30.63 -23.09
CA SER A 115 6.48 31.86 -22.77
C SER A 115 5.73 31.78 -21.42
N LYS A 116 4.96 30.70 -21.20
CA LYS A 116 4.19 30.51 -19.97
C LYS A 116 5.06 30.26 -18.75
N THR A 117 6.20 29.60 -18.94
CA THR A 117 7.17 29.32 -17.85
C THR A 117 7.91 30.59 -17.47
N GLU A 118 8.37 31.36 -18.45
CA GLU A 118 9.04 32.65 -18.25
C GLU A 118 8.14 33.65 -17.57
N SER A 119 6.87 33.75 -17.97
CA SER A 119 5.87 34.60 -17.29
C SER A 119 5.73 34.26 -15.79
N LYS A 120 5.74 32.97 -15.43
CA LYS A 120 5.68 32.56 -14.02
C LYS A 120 6.99 32.77 -13.27
N ILE A 121 8.13 32.58 -13.94
CA ILE A 121 9.45 32.88 -13.37
C ILE A 121 9.55 34.38 -13.07
N ALA A 122 9.13 35.25 -13.99
CA ALA A 122 9.10 36.70 -13.79
C ALA A 122 8.21 37.11 -12.60
N LYS A 123 7.09 36.41 -12.35
CA LYS A 123 6.28 36.60 -11.14
C LYS A 123 7.00 36.21 -9.86
N PHE A 124 7.80 35.15 -9.87
CA PHE A 124 8.63 34.79 -8.71
C PHE A 124 9.73 35.81 -8.47
N ASP A 125 10.38 36.29 -9.54
CA ASP A 125 11.47 37.27 -9.44
C ASP A 125 10.98 38.63 -8.92
N SER A 126 9.85 39.13 -9.43
CA SER A 126 9.20 40.33 -8.88
C SER A 126 8.75 40.18 -7.42
N THR A 127 8.35 38.97 -6.99
CA THR A 127 8.03 38.70 -5.58
C THR A 127 9.27 38.75 -4.70
N ILE A 128 10.41 38.22 -5.17
CA ILE A 128 11.69 38.29 -4.46
C ILE A 128 12.15 39.74 -4.34
N GLU A 129 12.03 40.53 -5.41
CA GLU A 129 12.39 41.95 -5.41
C GLU A 129 11.55 42.76 -4.42
N SER A 130 10.23 42.53 -4.40
CA SER A 130 9.32 43.14 -3.41
C SER A 130 9.69 42.79 -1.96
N LEU A 131 10.07 41.53 -1.71
CA LEU A 131 10.53 41.10 -0.38
C LEU A 131 11.86 41.75 0.00
N ASN A 132 12.83 41.80 -0.91
CA ASN A 132 14.11 42.46 -0.68
C ASN A 132 13.92 43.93 -0.31
N LYS A 133 13.08 44.65 -1.04
CA LYS A 133 12.74 46.05 -0.75
C LYS A 133 12.10 46.20 0.64
N LYS A 134 11.02 45.45 0.90
CA LYS A 134 10.27 45.54 2.17
C LYS A 134 11.09 45.23 3.41
N PHE A 135 11.98 44.24 3.34
CA PHE A 135 12.84 43.87 4.46
C PHE A 135 14.09 44.77 4.54
N GLY A 136 14.62 45.21 3.40
CA GLY A 136 15.68 46.22 3.31
C GLY A 136 15.30 47.51 4.00
N ASP A 137 14.16 48.10 3.65
CA ASP A 137 13.65 49.35 4.24
C ASP A 137 13.53 49.27 5.77
N LYS A 138 13.12 48.11 6.29
CA LYS A 138 13.00 47.86 7.75
C LYS A 138 14.35 47.74 8.44
N ILE A 139 15.31 47.06 7.81
CA ILE A 139 16.67 46.91 8.35
C ILE A 139 17.36 48.28 8.36
N GLU A 140 17.19 49.06 7.31
CA GLU A 140 17.74 50.41 7.18
C GLU A 140 17.14 51.36 8.21
N SER A 141 15.81 51.36 8.39
CA SER A 141 15.15 52.13 9.45
C SER A 141 15.66 51.78 10.85
N ASN A 142 15.91 50.50 11.14
CA ASN A 142 16.48 50.09 12.42
C ASN A 142 17.95 50.48 12.57
N ASN A 143 18.74 50.45 11.49
CA ASN A 143 20.13 50.90 11.50
C ASN A 143 20.22 52.41 11.78
N GLN A 144 19.31 53.21 11.22
CA GLN A 144 19.21 54.64 11.52
C GLN A 144 18.96 54.86 13.02
N LYS A 145 17.98 54.16 13.60
CA LYS A 145 17.69 54.23 15.06
C LYS A 145 18.89 53.80 15.92
N VAL A 146 19.68 52.84 15.46
CA VAL A 146 20.92 52.43 16.15
C VAL A 146 21.98 53.52 16.07
N ALA A 147 22.11 54.21 14.92
CA ALA A 147 23.02 55.33 14.76
C ALA A 147 22.64 56.51 15.68
N ASP A 148 21.35 56.85 15.75
CA ASP A 148 20.84 57.90 16.63
C ASP A 148 21.10 57.57 18.11
N LEU A 149 20.82 56.33 18.53
CA LEU A 149 21.10 55.87 19.90
C LEU A 149 22.59 55.90 20.25
N ARG A 150 23.48 55.62 19.28
CA ARG A 150 24.92 55.74 19.48
C ARG A 150 25.38 57.18 19.63
N LYS A 151 24.77 58.11 18.91
CA LYS A 151 25.06 59.54 19.09
C LYS A 151 24.67 59.99 20.50
N SER A 152 23.49 59.58 20.98
CA SER A 152 23.05 59.83 22.36
C SER A 152 23.94 59.16 23.40
N GLU A 153 24.46 57.95 23.13
CA GLU A 153 25.44 57.25 23.98
C GLU A 153 26.71 58.10 24.14
N THR A 154 27.29 58.59 23.04
CA THR A 154 28.50 59.42 23.06
C THR A 154 28.27 60.77 23.77
N GLU A 155 27.15 61.44 23.53
CA GLU A 155 26.81 62.71 24.20
C GLU A 155 26.66 62.54 25.72
N LEU A 156 26.09 61.41 26.17
CA LEU A 156 25.99 61.06 27.60
C LEU A 156 27.35 60.73 28.21
N GLU A 157 28.22 60.04 27.47
CA GLU A 157 29.59 59.74 27.93
C GLU A 157 30.43 61.01 28.11
N VAL A 158 30.33 61.98 27.20
CA VAL A 158 31.01 63.28 27.32
C VAL A 158 30.49 64.07 28.51
N LYS A 159 29.17 64.21 28.66
CA LYS A 159 28.55 64.90 29.82
C LYS A 159 28.91 64.25 31.15
N PHE A 160 29.01 62.92 31.18
CA PHE A 160 29.45 62.19 32.36
C PHE A 160 30.89 62.60 32.74
N LEU A 161 31.82 62.59 31.79
CA LEU A 161 33.22 62.95 32.03
C LEU A 161 33.37 64.40 32.52
N GLU A 162 32.62 65.34 31.94
CA GLU A 162 32.65 66.75 32.33
C GLU A 162 32.09 66.98 33.75
N ASN A 163 31.01 66.30 34.12
CA ASN A 163 30.41 66.43 35.45
C ASN A 163 31.25 65.73 36.52
N TYR A 164 31.79 64.56 36.22
CA TYR A 164 32.64 63.80 37.13
C TYR A 164 33.95 64.53 37.47
N GLN A 165 34.53 65.27 36.51
CA GLN A 165 35.76 66.05 36.73
C GLN A 165 35.56 67.33 37.55
N LYS A 166 34.33 67.83 37.70
CA LYS A 166 34.01 69.08 38.42
C LYS A 166 33.63 68.86 39.89
N GLU A 167 33.36 67.63 40.30
CA GLU A 167 32.86 67.32 41.64
C GLU A 167 34.01 66.95 42.59
N ASN A 168 34.16 67.70 43.68
CA ASN A 168 35.24 67.48 44.67
C ASN A 168 34.81 66.58 45.84
N ASP A 169 33.52 66.26 45.96
CA ASP A 169 32.97 65.37 46.98
C ASP A 169 32.79 63.94 46.44
N TYR A 170 33.42 62.98 47.10
CA TYR A 170 33.49 61.57 46.67
C TYR A 170 32.10 60.92 46.54
N TRP A 171 31.20 61.23 47.47
CA TRP A 171 29.88 60.58 47.52
C TRP A 171 28.92 61.06 46.41
N GLU A 172 28.94 62.35 46.08
CA GLU A 172 28.12 62.91 45.00
C GLU A 172 28.61 62.45 43.62
N ALA A 173 29.92 62.34 43.43
CA ALA A 173 30.51 61.79 42.20
C ALA A 173 30.07 60.33 41.94
N GLU A 174 29.95 59.52 43.00
CA GLU A 174 29.54 58.12 42.91
C GLU A 174 28.04 57.95 42.57
N ILE A 175 27.17 58.80 43.13
CA ILE A 175 25.73 58.82 42.78
C ILE A 175 25.52 59.21 41.31
N ILE A 176 26.25 60.22 40.82
CA ILE A 176 26.21 60.66 39.43
C ILE A 176 26.68 59.54 38.48
N ALA A 177 27.72 58.79 38.86
CA ALA A 177 28.24 57.66 38.11
C ALA A 177 27.23 56.51 38.00
N ILE A 178 26.55 56.14 39.10
CA ILE A 178 25.54 55.09 39.11
C ILE A 178 24.34 55.46 38.21
N LYS A 179 23.87 56.71 38.26
CA LYS A 179 22.76 57.18 37.44
C LYS A 179 23.09 57.14 35.94
N HIS A 180 24.28 57.59 35.56
CA HIS A 180 24.74 57.53 34.16
C HIS A 180 24.97 56.09 33.68
N PHE A 181 25.53 55.22 34.53
CA PHE A 181 25.70 53.80 34.22
C PHE A 181 24.36 53.12 33.89
N ASN A 182 23.31 53.44 34.66
CA ASN A 182 21.97 52.91 34.42
C ASN A 182 21.38 53.39 33.08
N GLU A 183 21.52 54.67 32.73
CA GLU A 183 21.03 55.21 31.45
C GLU A 183 21.83 54.70 30.25
N LEU A 184 23.16 54.62 30.34
CA LEU A 184 24.01 54.00 29.32
C LEU A 184 23.65 52.52 29.11
N THR A 185 23.37 51.80 30.20
CA THR A 185 22.93 50.39 30.13
C THR A 185 21.59 50.26 29.41
N LYS A 186 20.63 51.17 29.64
CA LYS A 186 19.35 51.19 28.92
C LYS A 186 19.55 51.42 27.41
N ILE A 187 20.41 52.36 27.03
CA ILE A 187 20.73 52.66 25.62
C ILE A 187 21.41 51.45 24.95
N LYS A 188 22.43 50.86 25.59
CA LYS A 188 23.14 49.66 25.11
C LYS A 188 22.19 48.47 24.93
N ASN A 189 21.24 48.29 25.84
CA ASN A 189 20.22 47.24 25.72
C ASN A 189 19.29 47.48 24.53
N LYS A 190 18.79 48.70 24.30
CA LYS A 190 17.98 49.05 23.12
C LYS A 190 18.72 48.80 21.81
N ILE A 191 20.00 49.20 21.72
CA ILE A 191 20.86 48.92 20.56
C ILE A 191 20.96 47.41 20.31
N ARG A 192 21.14 46.61 21.36
CA ARG A 192 21.21 45.15 21.27
C ARG A 192 19.89 44.53 20.77
N GLU A 193 18.75 45.07 21.18
CA GLU A 193 17.44 44.62 20.69
C GLU A 193 17.23 44.89 19.20
N PHE A 194 17.55 46.10 18.72
CA PHE A 194 17.45 46.42 17.30
C PHE A 194 18.39 45.56 16.44
N LYS A 195 19.62 45.29 16.91
CA LYS A 195 20.54 44.36 16.23
C LYS A 195 20.00 42.93 16.18
N LYS A 196 19.38 42.44 17.25
CA LYS A 196 18.70 41.12 17.26
C LYS A 196 17.53 41.08 16.28
N LEU A 197 16.75 42.16 16.22
CA LEU A 197 15.61 42.28 15.33
C LEU A 197 16.03 42.27 13.85
N ASN A 198 17.12 42.97 13.51
CA ASN A 198 17.70 42.95 12.16
C ASN A 198 18.19 41.57 11.75
N ARG A 199 18.86 40.82 12.65
CA ARG A 199 19.23 39.42 12.38
C ARG A 199 18.00 38.56 12.09
N LYS A 200 16.96 38.68 12.91
CA LYS A 200 15.69 37.95 12.71
C LYS A 200 15.01 38.29 11.38
N PHE A 201 15.05 39.55 10.96
CA PHE A 201 14.51 39.96 9.66
C PHE A 201 15.33 39.42 8.49
N ALA A 202 16.66 39.40 8.60
CA ALA A 202 17.53 38.80 7.59
C ALA A 202 17.28 37.27 7.47
N ASP A 203 17.10 36.57 8.59
CA ASP A 203 16.80 35.15 8.61
C ASP A 203 15.43 34.84 7.98
N ASP A 204 14.38 35.60 8.31
CA ASP A 204 13.03 35.44 7.72
C ASP A 204 13.01 35.75 6.21
N LEU A 205 13.75 36.77 5.78
CA LEU A 205 13.94 37.09 4.37
C LEU A 205 14.62 35.93 3.63
N SER A 206 15.73 35.42 4.16
CA SER A 206 16.48 34.29 3.60
C SER A 206 15.60 33.05 3.48
N GLN A 207 14.83 32.70 4.52
CA GLN A 207 13.91 31.56 4.48
C GLN A 207 12.82 31.71 3.40
N LYS A 208 12.25 32.90 3.25
CA LYS A 208 11.22 33.19 2.23
C LYS A 208 11.77 33.13 0.82
N ILE A 209 12.96 33.70 0.58
CA ILE A 209 13.63 33.64 -0.72
C ILE A 209 13.97 32.19 -1.09
N ASN A 210 14.52 31.42 -0.15
CA ASN A 210 14.85 30.01 -0.38
C ASN A 210 13.61 29.17 -0.72
N PHE A 211 12.48 29.42 -0.08
CA PHE A 211 11.21 28.77 -0.41
C PHE A 211 10.69 29.13 -1.81
N ILE A 212 10.80 30.40 -2.22
CA ILE A 212 10.40 30.85 -3.56
C ILE A 212 11.34 30.24 -4.62
N ASN A 213 12.65 30.23 -4.38
CA ASN A 213 13.63 29.60 -5.27
C ASN A 213 13.40 28.10 -5.42
N ALA A 214 13.05 27.38 -4.34
CA ALA A 214 12.67 25.97 -4.40
C ALA A 214 11.43 25.75 -5.29
N LYS A 215 10.40 26.60 -5.17
CA LYS A 215 9.22 26.57 -6.05
C LYS A 215 9.56 26.88 -7.51
N LYS A 216 10.43 27.86 -7.76
CA LYS A 216 10.92 28.23 -9.09
C LYS A 216 11.64 27.04 -9.75
N ASN A 217 12.48 26.33 -9.01
CA ASN A 217 13.20 25.15 -9.48
C ASN A 217 12.28 23.95 -9.74
N ASP A 218 11.31 23.66 -8.86
CA ASP A 218 10.29 22.63 -9.08
C ASP A 218 9.47 22.91 -10.35
N TYR A 219 9.15 24.18 -10.63
CA TYR A 219 8.43 24.57 -11.83
C TYR A 219 9.25 24.35 -13.11
N LYS A 220 10.56 24.61 -13.08
CA LYS A 220 11.50 24.27 -14.18
C LYS A 220 11.62 22.76 -14.39
N ALA A 221 11.77 21.99 -13.31
CA ALA A 221 11.87 20.52 -13.37
C ALA A 221 10.61 19.87 -13.94
N LYS A 222 9.42 20.36 -13.55
CA LYS A 222 8.13 19.90 -14.11
C LYS A 222 8.00 20.20 -15.60
N ARG A 223 8.53 21.33 -16.08
CA ARG A 223 8.58 21.65 -17.51
C ARG A 223 9.43 20.60 -18.24
N GLU A 224 10.63 20.32 -17.76
CA GLU A 224 11.55 19.34 -18.36
C GLU A 224 10.98 17.93 -18.38
N GLN A 225 10.37 17.47 -17.28
CA GLN A 225 9.67 16.20 -17.23
C GLN A 225 8.52 16.13 -18.25
N LYS A 226 7.78 17.23 -18.44
CA LYS A 226 6.68 17.28 -19.41
C LYS A 226 7.19 17.21 -20.85
N PHE A 227 8.28 17.89 -21.18
CA PHE A 227 8.94 17.78 -22.50
C PHE A 227 9.50 16.38 -22.72
N ALA A 228 10.15 15.77 -21.73
CA ALA A 228 10.62 14.38 -21.79
C ALA A 228 9.46 13.38 -21.98
N ALA A 229 8.30 13.65 -21.37
CA ALA A 229 7.10 12.85 -21.59
C ALA A 229 6.51 13.04 -22.99
N MET A 230 6.56 14.25 -23.56
CA MET A 230 6.13 14.52 -24.94
C MET A 230 7.05 13.84 -25.97
N LEU A 231 8.37 13.85 -25.74
CA LEU A 231 9.36 13.10 -26.55
C LEU A 231 9.04 11.60 -26.64
N ASN A 232 8.48 11.03 -25.58
CA ASN A 232 8.11 9.62 -25.52
C ASN A 232 6.66 9.34 -25.97
N ARG A 233 5.88 10.39 -26.28
CA ARG A 233 4.50 10.25 -26.76
C ARG A 233 4.56 9.89 -28.27
N ASN A 234 3.87 8.82 -28.64
CA ASN A 234 3.64 8.36 -30.01
C ASN A 234 4.79 7.66 -30.76
N LYS A 235 5.78 7.08 -30.07
CA LYS A 235 6.77 6.20 -30.75
C LYS A 235 6.06 5.02 -31.45
N PRO A 236 6.11 4.89 -32.79
CA PRO A 236 5.44 3.80 -33.49
C PRO A 236 6.20 2.51 -33.23
N GLY A 237 5.45 1.47 -32.87
CA GLY A 237 5.98 0.20 -32.34
C GLY A 237 5.43 -0.13 -30.95
N ASN A 238 5.00 0.87 -30.17
CA ASN A 238 4.25 0.62 -28.94
C ASN A 238 2.76 0.46 -29.26
N ARG A 239 2.31 -0.78 -29.51
CA ARG A 239 0.88 -1.17 -29.62
C ARG A 239 0.14 -0.96 -28.28
N LYS A 240 0.07 0.26 -27.75
CA LYS A 240 -0.45 0.53 -26.40
C LYS A 240 -1.03 1.94 -26.23
N TRP A 241 -1.59 2.54 -27.29
CA TRP A 241 -2.19 3.88 -27.20
C TRP A 241 -3.38 3.91 -26.21
N TRP A 242 -4.30 2.95 -26.31
CA TRP A 242 -5.44 2.79 -25.39
C TRP A 242 -5.00 2.48 -23.96
N SER A 243 -3.98 1.62 -23.78
CA SER A 243 -3.49 1.28 -22.45
C SER A 243 -2.74 2.43 -21.81
N ASN A 244 -1.95 3.23 -22.54
CA ASN A 244 -1.15 4.28 -21.91
C ASN A 244 -1.99 5.44 -21.37
N GLN A 245 -3.13 5.76 -22.01
CA GLN A 245 -4.03 6.81 -21.54
C GLN A 245 -4.90 6.34 -20.37
N PHE A 246 -5.42 5.11 -20.42
CA PHE A 246 -6.09 4.47 -19.28
C PHE A 246 -5.15 4.32 -18.09
N LEU A 247 -3.94 3.79 -18.32
CA LEU A 247 -2.90 3.63 -17.29
C LEU A 247 -2.46 4.98 -16.73
N ALA A 248 -2.31 6.03 -17.54
CA ALA A 248 -1.98 7.36 -17.04
C ALA A 248 -3.10 7.95 -16.18
N GLY A 249 -4.37 7.76 -16.58
CA GLY A 249 -5.54 8.16 -15.80
C GLY A 249 -5.60 7.45 -14.45
N VAL A 250 -5.53 6.11 -14.47
CA VAL A 250 -5.48 5.26 -13.27
C VAL A 250 -4.29 5.66 -12.39
N ASN A 251 -3.08 5.77 -12.93
CA ASN A 251 -1.88 6.15 -12.18
C ASN A 251 -2.02 7.51 -11.49
N SER A 252 -2.62 8.51 -12.16
CA SER A 252 -2.83 9.83 -11.57
C SER A 252 -3.86 9.80 -10.42
N GLY A 253 -4.90 8.97 -10.54
CA GLY A 253 -5.89 8.75 -9.49
C GLY A 253 -5.31 8.03 -8.28
N VAL A 254 -4.58 6.93 -8.52
CA VAL A 254 -3.90 6.13 -7.48
C VAL A 254 -2.93 7.01 -6.69
N THR A 255 -2.08 7.78 -7.37
CA THR A 255 -1.09 8.63 -6.70
C THR A 255 -1.73 9.72 -5.84
N LYS A 256 -2.83 10.35 -6.30
CA LYS A 256 -3.55 11.35 -5.50
C LYS A 256 -4.21 10.73 -4.27
N PHE A 257 -4.81 9.55 -4.43
CA PHE A 257 -5.42 8.79 -3.35
C PHE A 257 -4.38 8.37 -2.31
N ASP A 258 -3.23 7.86 -2.75
CA ASP A 258 -2.12 7.41 -1.90
C ASP A 258 -1.44 8.55 -1.13
N GLN A 259 -1.38 9.75 -1.72
CA GLN A 259 -0.78 10.93 -1.08
C GLN A 259 -1.67 11.59 -0.02
N GLN A 260 -2.98 11.30 -0.01
CA GLN A 260 -3.92 11.88 0.94
C GLN A 260 -3.59 11.42 2.38
N ARG A 261 -3.62 12.36 3.32
CA ARG A 261 -3.02 12.15 4.66
C ARG A 261 -3.66 11.07 5.52
N HIS A 262 -4.98 10.99 5.52
CA HIS A 262 -5.73 10.00 6.28
C HIS A 262 -5.62 8.64 5.61
N MET A 263 -5.68 8.61 4.27
CA MET A 263 -5.51 7.38 3.50
C MET A 263 -4.14 6.75 3.75
N HIS A 264 -3.09 7.56 3.73
CA HIS A 264 -1.75 7.15 4.09
C HIS A 264 -1.66 6.61 5.52
N ALA A 265 -2.34 7.25 6.48
CA ALA A 265 -2.35 6.80 7.88
C ALA A 265 -3.05 5.44 8.03
N ILE A 266 -4.22 5.25 7.41
CA ILE A 266 -4.94 3.97 7.39
C ILE A 266 -4.05 2.88 6.79
N LYS A 267 -3.55 3.08 5.57
CA LYS A 267 -2.73 2.10 4.85
C LYS A 267 -1.47 1.72 5.62
N THR A 268 -0.75 2.70 6.16
CA THR A 268 0.48 2.44 6.94
C THR A 268 0.17 1.68 8.22
N SER A 269 -0.96 1.96 8.86
CA SER A 269 -1.38 1.27 10.08
C SER A 269 -1.78 -0.18 9.81
N LEU A 270 -2.49 -0.44 8.71
CA LEU A 270 -2.83 -1.80 8.28
C LEU A 270 -1.58 -2.63 7.96
N ILE A 271 -0.54 -2.01 7.37
CA ILE A 271 0.76 -2.65 7.20
C ILE A 271 1.38 -2.98 8.56
N TYR A 272 1.28 -2.11 9.56
CA TYR A 272 1.78 -2.43 10.91
C TYR A 272 1.02 -3.57 11.58
N MET A 273 -0.19 -3.91 11.12
CA MET A 273 -0.96 -5.06 11.61
C MET A 273 -0.56 -6.39 10.96
N MET A 274 0.31 -6.42 9.94
CA MET A 274 0.71 -7.68 9.29
C MET A 274 1.31 -8.72 10.27
N PRO A 275 2.13 -8.37 11.27
CA PRO A 275 2.59 -9.35 12.25
C PRO A 275 1.44 -9.97 13.06
N TYR A 276 0.40 -9.18 13.39
CA TYR A 276 -0.78 -9.68 14.11
C TYR A 276 -1.49 -10.73 13.27
N THR A 277 -1.72 -10.43 11.98
CA THR A 277 -2.44 -11.33 11.09
C THR A 277 -1.65 -12.58 10.77
N LEU A 278 -0.33 -12.49 10.57
CA LEU A 278 0.53 -13.64 10.28
C LEU A 278 0.60 -14.62 11.46
N VAL A 279 0.76 -14.10 12.68
CA VAL A 279 0.81 -14.95 13.89
C VAL A 279 -0.54 -15.61 14.15
N ALA A 280 -1.64 -14.86 14.01
CA ALA A 280 -2.98 -15.43 14.16
C ALA A 280 -3.27 -16.49 13.09
N ALA A 281 -2.92 -16.22 11.83
CA ALA A 281 -3.08 -17.15 10.72
C ALA A 281 -2.38 -18.49 10.99
N PHE A 282 -1.16 -18.44 11.53
CA PHE A 282 -0.43 -19.64 11.92
C PHE A 282 -1.18 -20.45 12.99
N TRP A 283 -1.66 -19.80 14.06
CA TRP A 283 -2.37 -20.50 15.14
C TRP A 283 -3.75 -21.00 14.72
N ILE A 284 -4.47 -20.25 13.88
CA ILE A 284 -5.73 -20.71 13.27
C ILE A 284 -5.48 -21.97 12.44
N LEU A 285 -4.45 -21.98 11.60
CA LEU A 285 -4.08 -23.14 10.81
C LEU A 285 -3.71 -24.32 11.71
N LEU A 286 -2.85 -24.10 12.71
CA LEU A 286 -2.41 -25.14 13.63
C LEU A 286 -3.59 -25.74 14.39
N ASN A 287 -4.46 -24.92 14.97
CA ASN A 287 -5.59 -25.41 15.75
C ASN A 287 -6.71 -26.04 14.91
N SER A 288 -7.07 -25.41 13.79
CA SER A 288 -8.26 -25.77 13.01
C SER A 288 -7.98 -26.84 11.96
N VAL A 289 -6.76 -26.86 11.41
CA VAL A 289 -6.37 -27.82 10.36
C VAL A 289 -5.57 -28.97 10.94
N ILE A 290 -4.48 -28.67 11.66
CA ILE A 290 -3.55 -29.72 12.11
C ILE A 290 -4.08 -30.43 13.34
N LEU A 291 -4.40 -29.69 14.40
CA LEU A 291 -4.75 -30.25 15.72
C LEU A 291 -6.24 -30.59 15.86
N SER A 292 -7.09 -30.26 14.87
CA SER A 292 -8.52 -30.56 14.97
C SER A 292 -8.78 -32.06 14.86
N THR A 293 -9.58 -32.57 15.80
CA THR A 293 -10.04 -33.97 15.90
C THR A 293 -11.48 -34.13 15.44
N SER A 294 -12.07 -33.08 14.87
CA SER A 294 -13.44 -33.05 14.34
C SER A 294 -13.49 -32.40 12.97
N GLN A 295 -14.61 -32.57 12.27
CA GLN A 295 -14.93 -31.92 11.01
C GLN A 295 -13.85 -32.05 9.92
N GLY A 296 -13.12 -33.17 9.86
CA GLY A 296 -12.10 -33.40 8.82
C GLY A 296 -10.73 -32.76 9.08
N GLY A 297 -10.43 -32.38 10.33
CA GLY A 297 -9.08 -32.02 10.75
C GLY A 297 -8.07 -33.17 10.59
N LEU A 298 -6.77 -32.84 10.54
CA LEU A 298 -5.73 -33.83 10.26
C LEU A 298 -5.64 -34.91 11.35
N LEU A 299 -5.77 -34.55 12.63
CA LEU A 299 -5.82 -35.53 13.72
C LEU A 299 -7.08 -36.41 13.67
N HIS A 300 -8.22 -35.87 13.22
CA HIS A 300 -9.43 -36.67 12.96
C HIS A 300 -9.18 -37.73 11.88
N ALA A 301 -8.50 -37.35 10.79
CA ALA A 301 -8.16 -38.28 9.70
C ALA A 301 -7.22 -39.41 10.16
N PHE A 302 -6.42 -39.19 11.20
CA PHE A 302 -5.59 -40.22 11.84
C PHE A 302 -6.30 -41.01 12.95
N GLY A 303 -7.61 -40.79 13.16
CA GLY A 303 -8.39 -41.49 14.18
C GLY A 303 -8.08 -41.04 15.61
N VAL A 304 -7.44 -39.88 15.79
CA VAL A 304 -7.11 -39.35 17.12
C VAL A 304 -8.33 -38.67 17.72
N SER A 305 -8.73 -39.10 18.91
CA SER A 305 -9.82 -38.52 19.68
C SER A 305 -9.36 -37.27 20.46
N GLU A 306 -10.28 -36.34 20.72
CA GLU A 306 -9.98 -35.17 21.55
C GLU A 306 -9.63 -35.61 22.98
N THR A 307 -8.50 -35.13 23.50
CA THR A 307 -8.10 -35.33 24.90
C THR A 307 -8.04 -33.99 25.61
N GLN A 308 -8.24 -33.98 26.93
CA GLN A 308 -8.14 -32.75 27.73
C GLN A 308 -6.79 -32.05 27.55
N GLY A 309 -5.69 -32.81 27.44
CA GLY A 309 -4.36 -32.27 27.18
C GLY A 309 -4.27 -31.53 25.83
N LEU A 310 -4.86 -32.10 24.77
CA LEU A 310 -4.92 -31.47 23.45
C LEU A 310 -5.79 -30.20 23.47
N THR A 311 -6.94 -30.24 24.14
CA THR A 311 -7.81 -29.07 24.30
C THR A 311 -7.08 -27.95 25.04
N ASN A 312 -6.39 -28.27 26.15
CA ASN A 312 -5.57 -27.31 26.90
C ASN A 312 -4.44 -26.74 26.03
N PHE A 313 -3.80 -27.54 25.19
CA PHE A 313 -2.76 -27.06 24.27
C PHE A 313 -3.33 -26.10 23.20
N LYS A 314 -4.50 -26.42 22.62
CA LYS A 314 -5.19 -25.54 21.66
C LYS A 314 -5.54 -24.17 22.26
N GLN A 315 -5.76 -24.08 23.58
CA GLN A 315 -6.00 -22.80 24.25
C GLN A 315 -4.84 -21.82 24.11
N ILE A 316 -3.59 -22.28 23.97
CA ILE A 316 -2.45 -21.40 23.69
C ILE A 316 -2.71 -20.60 22.40
N GLY A 317 -3.14 -21.29 21.33
CA GLY A 317 -3.53 -20.63 20.09
C GLY A 317 -4.74 -19.71 20.23
N GLY A 318 -5.72 -20.09 21.06
CA GLY A 318 -6.86 -19.22 21.41
C GLY A 318 -6.43 -17.92 22.07
N LEU A 319 -5.53 -17.99 23.06
CA LEU A 319 -4.98 -16.82 23.74
C LEU A 319 -4.20 -15.92 22.78
N VAL A 320 -3.40 -16.50 21.88
CA VAL A 320 -2.66 -15.73 20.87
C VAL A 320 -3.61 -15.07 19.87
N ASN A 321 -4.65 -15.77 19.42
CA ASN A 321 -5.68 -15.20 18.54
C ASN A 321 -6.42 -14.03 19.21
N ASN A 322 -6.76 -14.15 20.49
CA ASN A 322 -7.37 -13.06 21.26
C ASN A 322 -6.43 -11.85 21.37
N ALA A 323 -5.14 -12.08 21.62
CA ALA A 323 -4.13 -11.02 21.71
C ALA A 323 -3.73 -10.42 20.35
N THR A 324 -4.20 -10.97 19.23
CA THR A 324 -3.91 -10.49 17.88
C THR A 324 -5.18 -10.08 17.15
N LEU A 325 -5.88 -11.01 16.48
CA LEU A 325 -7.13 -10.71 15.77
C LEU A 325 -8.24 -10.20 16.71
N GLY A 326 -8.28 -10.71 17.94
CA GLY A 326 -9.27 -10.32 18.95
C GLY A 326 -9.15 -8.88 19.43
N ILE A 327 -8.01 -8.22 19.23
CA ILE A 327 -7.83 -6.78 19.54
C ILE A 327 -7.46 -5.95 18.30
N MET A 328 -7.68 -6.48 17.10
CA MET A 328 -7.24 -5.86 15.86
C MET A 328 -7.83 -4.46 15.65
N GLY A 329 -9.11 -4.26 15.96
CA GLY A 329 -9.76 -2.95 15.87
C GLY A 329 -9.11 -1.94 16.82
N LEU A 330 -8.91 -2.33 18.07
CA LEU A 330 -8.22 -1.51 19.07
C LEU A 330 -6.80 -1.11 18.60
N ALA A 331 -5.99 -2.10 18.21
CA ALA A 331 -4.62 -1.90 17.75
C ALA A 331 -4.55 -1.02 16.49
N LEU A 332 -5.52 -1.16 15.60
CA LEU A 332 -5.64 -0.34 14.39
C LEU A 332 -5.95 1.13 14.74
N SER A 333 -6.88 1.40 15.67
CA SER A 333 -7.21 2.78 16.09
C SER A 333 -5.98 3.50 16.65
N VAL A 334 -5.25 2.82 17.54
CA VAL A 334 -3.99 3.32 18.11
C VAL A 334 -2.96 3.61 17.02
N SER A 335 -2.79 2.68 16.08
CA SER A 335 -1.82 2.81 15.00
C SER A 335 -2.16 3.96 14.06
N ILE A 336 -3.43 4.11 13.67
CA ILE A 336 -3.91 5.20 12.81
C ILE A 336 -3.64 6.55 13.48
N ALA A 337 -4.00 6.66 14.76
CA ALA A 337 -3.81 7.88 15.51
C ALA A 337 -2.31 8.22 15.66
N ALA A 338 -1.47 7.22 15.97
CA ALA A 338 -0.03 7.39 16.08
C ALA A 338 0.60 7.85 14.76
N VAL A 339 0.25 7.23 13.62
CA VAL A 339 0.79 7.59 12.29
C VAL A 339 0.30 8.97 11.85
N LEU A 340 -0.99 9.27 12.04
CA LEU A 340 -1.54 10.57 11.66
C LEU A 340 -0.98 11.70 12.52
N GLY A 341 -0.81 11.45 13.82
CA GLY A 341 -0.18 12.38 14.76
C GLY A 341 1.28 12.68 14.40
N ASP A 342 2.06 11.65 14.08
CA ASP A 342 3.45 11.81 13.62
C ASP A 342 3.53 12.65 12.33
N ARG A 343 2.60 12.43 11.38
CA ARG A 343 2.49 13.26 10.17
C ARG A 343 2.16 14.72 10.48
N TYR A 344 1.47 14.99 11.58
CA TYR A 344 1.24 16.34 12.11
C TYR A 344 2.35 16.88 13.01
N LYS A 345 3.43 16.11 13.22
CA LYS A 345 4.53 16.41 14.14
C LYS A 345 4.10 16.48 15.61
N PHE A 346 3.05 15.75 15.96
CA PHE A 346 2.66 15.51 17.35
C PHE A 346 3.45 14.33 17.93
N GLY A 347 3.40 14.19 19.25
CA GLY A 347 3.98 13.02 19.90
C GLY A 347 3.26 11.74 19.46
N LYS A 348 4.01 10.77 18.95
CA LYS A 348 3.47 9.54 18.33
C LYS A 348 2.75 8.66 19.36
N ILE A 349 3.32 8.51 20.56
CA ILE A 349 2.74 7.70 21.64
C ILE A 349 1.49 8.39 22.17
N GLU A 350 1.58 9.70 22.43
CA GLU A 350 0.48 10.52 22.93
C GLU A 350 -0.71 10.49 21.95
N SER A 351 -0.43 10.56 20.65
CA SER A 351 -1.44 10.42 19.61
C SER A 351 -2.06 9.02 19.60
N GLY A 352 -1.25 7.96 19.75
CA GLY A 352 -1.76 6.60 19.91
C GLY A 352 -2.71 6.45 21.11
N LEU A 353 -2.39 7.06 22.25
CA LEU A 353 -3.24 7.06 23.45
C LEU A 353 -4.55 7.81 23.26
N VAL A 354 -4.58 8.87 22.44
CA VAL A 354 -5.83 9.52 22.00
C VAL A 354 -6.68 8.52 21.21
N GLY A 355 -6.09 7.80 20.24
CA GLY A 355 -6.80 6.78 19.46
C GLY A 355 -7.32 5.62 20.31
N LEU A 356 -6.55 5.19 21.31
CA LEU A 356 -6.95 4.19 22.31
C LEU A 356 -8.20 4.64 23.05
N SER A 357 -8.13 5.82 23.66
CA SER A 357 -9.21 6.36 24.50
C SER A 357 -10.48 6.62 23.68
N ALA A 358 -10.31 7.18 22.48
CA ALA A 358 -11.40 7.40 21.55
C ALA A 358 -12.13 6.10 21.17
N PHE A 359 -11.40 5.02 20.94
CA PHE A 359 -12.00 3.72 20.61
C PHE A 359 -12.80 3.16 21.78
N ILE A 360 -12.18 3.09 22.97
CA ILE A 360 -12.79 2.51 24.18
C ILE A 360 -14.08 3.25 24.58
N ILE A 361 -14.16 4.57 24.38
CA ILE A 361 -15.38 5.36 24.64
C ILE A 361 -16.60 4.87 23.84
N PHE A 362 -16.39 4.31 22.65
CA PHE A 362 -17.45 3.77 21.81
C PHE A 362 -17.55 2.24 21.88
N THR A 363 -16.65 1.58 22.61
CA THR A 363 -16.70 0.13 22.82
C THR A 363 -17.84 -0.19 23.79
N PRO A 364 -18.78 -1.08 23.43
CA PRO A 364 -19.85 -1.49 24.32
C PRO A 364 -19.27 -2.19 25.56
N ILE A 365 -19.74 -1.77 26.72
CA ILE A 365 -19.40 -2.39 27.99
C ILE A 365 -20.60 -3.25 28.41
N MET A 366 -20.38 -4.55 28.58
CA MET A 366 -21.41 -5.49 28.99
C MET A 366 -21.44 -5.59 30.51
N THR A 367 -22.65 -5.73 31.05
CA THR A 367 -22.89 -6.11 32.45
C THR A 367 -23.67 -7.41 32.44
N GLY A 368 -23.25 -8.39 33.22
CA GLY A 368 -23.89 -9.70 33.24
C GLY A 368 -23.49 -10.51 34.47
N SER A 369 -24.28 -11.55 34.77
CA SER A 369 -23.90 -12.62 35.70
C SER A 369 -23.44 -13.83 34.88
N LEU A 370 -22.24 -14.33 35.16
CA LEU A 370 -21.83 -15.66 34.71
C LEU A 370 -22.41 -16.66 35.69
N THR A 371 -23.57 -17.25 35.39
CA THR A 371 -24.04 -18.44 36.11
C THR A 371 -23.24 -19.64 35.61
N GLU A 372 -22.08 -19.90 36.21
CA GLU A 372 -21.53 -21.26 36.15
C GLU A 372 -22.45 -22.18 36.97
N SER A 373 -22.74 -23.37 36.42
CA SER A 373 -23.23 -24.51 37.18
C SER A 373 -22.21 -24.87 38.26
N GLY A 374 -22.26 -24.15 39.39
CA GLY A 374 -21.22 -24.16 40.42
C GLY A 374 -21.33 -23.06 41.48
N GLY A 375 -22.16 -22.02 41.30
CA GLY A 375 -22.61 -21.18 42.41
C GLY A 375 -21.79 -19.92 42.74
N LEU A 376 -21.08 -19.33 41.78
CA LEU A 376 -20.60 -17.95 41.92
C LEU A 376 -21.30 -17.05 40.89
N ASP A 377 -22.25 -16.24 41.33
CA ASP A 377 -22.78 -15.11 40.53
C ASP A 377 -21.67 -14.04 40.45
N ILE A 378 -20.82 -14.11 39.42
CA ILE A 378 -19.88 -13.04 39.11
C ILE A 378 -20.68 -11.94 38.41
N VAL A 379 -21.24 -11.01 39.19
CA VAL A 379 -21.77 -9.74 38.67
C VAL A 379 -20.58 -8.83 38.36
N GLY A 380 -20.29 -8.66 37.08
CA GLY A 380 -19.13 -7.92 36.63
C GLY A 380 -19.36 -7.12 35.36
N THR A 381 -18.46 -6.18 35.14
CA THR A 381 -18.38 -5.37 33.92
C THR A 381 -17.29 -5.95 33.03
N PHE A 382 -17.63 -6.34 31.81
CA PHE A 382 -16.68 -6.97 30.89
C PHE A 382 -16.79 -6.41 29.47
N VAL A 383 -15.68 -6.50 28.73
CA VAL A 383 -15.61 -6.18 27.30
C VAL A 383 -15.31 -7.48 26.55
N ASN A 384 -16.21 -7.86 25.64
CA ASN A 384 -16.00 -9.04 24.82
C ASN A 384 -14.92 -8.74 23.75
N PHE A 385 -14.00 -9.68 23.48
CA PHE A 385 -13.02 -9.54 22.40
C PHE A 385 -13.69 -9.34 21.03
N ALA A 386 -14.93 -9.81 20.84
CA ALA A 386 -15.73 -9.50 19.65
C ALA A 386 -16.00 -8.00 19.45
N GLU A 387 -15.91 -7.18 20.51
CA GLU A 387 -16.04 -5.73 20.46
C GLU A 387 -14.72 -5.01 20.17
N LEU A 388 -13.58 -5.69 20.35
CA LEU A 388 -12.23 -5.14 20.16
C LEU A 388 -11.57 -5.61 18.86
N GLY A 389 -12.07 -6.70 18.29
CA GLY A 389 -11.48 -7.41 17.17
C GLY A 389 -11.74 -6.79 15.80
N SER A 390 -11.67 -7.63 14.76
CA SER A 390 -11.74 -7.20 13.36
C SER A 390 -13.10 -6.66 12.91
N SER A 391 -14.19 -7.05 13.57
CA SER A 391 -15.54 -6.44 13.43
C SER A 391 -15.54 -4.94 13.72
N SER A 392 -14.69 -4.48 14.65
CA SER A 392 -14.60 -3.08 15.06
C SER A 392 -13.60 -2.24 14.27
N MET A 393 -13.05 -2.75 13.15
CA MET A 393 -12.07 -2.00 12.34
C MET A 393 -12.65 -0.73 11.71
N PHE A 394 -13.95 -0.70 11.40
CA PHE A 394 -14.59 0.52 10.92
C PHE A 394 -14.65 1.60 12.01
N LEU A 395 -15.06 1.20 13.22
CA LEU A 395 -15.02 2.06 14.40
C LEU A 395 -13.59 2.59 14.62
N ALA A 396 -12.59 1.71 14.53
CA ALA A 396 -11.18 2.06 14.68
C ALA A 396 -10.68 3.13 13.71
N ILE A 397 -11.10 3.07 12.44
CA ILE A 397 -10.75 4.08 11.44
C ILE A 397 -11.38 5.43 11.82
N ILE A 398 -12.65 5.44 12.21
CA ILE A 398 -13.38 6.66 12.62
C ILE A 398 -12.73 7.27 13.87
N THR A 399 -12.52 6.48 14.92
CA THR A 399 -12.00 6.96 16.20
C THR A 399 -10.54 7.35 16.12
N GLY A 400 -9.72 6.61 15.36
CA GLY A 400 -8.31 6.92 15.16
C GLY A 400 -8.09 8.21 14.38
N ILE A 401 -8.85 8.44 13.30
CA ILE A 401 -8.80 9.70 12.53
C ILE A 401 -9.45 10.84 13.30
N GLY A 402 -10.69 10.64 13.74
CA GLY A 402 -11.49 11.66 14.41
C GLY A 402 -10.82 12.14 15.68
N GLY A 403 -10.25 11.23 16.47
CA GLY A 403 -9.53 11.57 17.70
C GLY A 403 -8.37 12.52 17.43
N ILE A 404 -7.57 12.25 16.41
CA ILE A 404 -6.42 13.11 16.07
C ILE A 404 -6.80 14.40 15.37
N GLU A 405 -7.83 14.41 14.54
CA GLU A 405 -8.31 15.67 13.95
C GLU A 405 -8.91 16.60 15.02
N LEU A 406 -9.69 16.07 15.98
CA LEU A 406 -10.17 16.86 17.11
C LEU A 406 -9.02 17.31 18.01
N TYR A 407 -8.09 16.41 18.34
CA TYR A 407 -6.91 16.72 19.13
C TYR A 407 -6.08 17.85 18.50
N ARG A 408 -5.89 17.78 17.18
CA ARG A 408 -5.26 18.83 16.38
C ARG A 408 -6.00 20.15 16.47
N LEU A 409 -7.32 20.15 16.43
CA LEU A 409 -8.13 21.36 16.54
C LEU A 409 -7.96 22.01 17.91
N PHE A 410 -7.93 21.22 19.00
CA PHE A 410 -7.72 21.72 20.35
C PHE A 410 -6.27 22.08 20.69
N LEU A 411 -5.28 21.61 19.92
CA LEU A 411 -3.88 22.03 20.05
C LEU A 411 -3.56 23.39 19.42
N LYS A 412 -4.39 23.88 18.49
CA LYS A 412 -4.19 25.17 17.80
C LYS A 412 -4.25 26.39 18.71
N PRO A 413 -5.24 26.53 19.61
CA PRO A 413 -5.40 27.75 20.40
C PRO A 413 -4.32 27.82 21.47
N THR A 414 -3.59 28.93 21.52
CA THR A 414 -2.54 29.15 22.52
C THR A 414 -3.09 29.34 23.93
N TRP A 415 -4.37 29.68 24.09
CA TRP A 415 -5.03 29.85 25.38
C TRP A 415 -5.40 28.53 26.07
N LEU A 416 -5.44 27.41 25.33
CA LEU A 416 -5.62 26.06 25.91
C LEU A 416 -4.31 25.47 26.45
N LYS A 417 -3.17 26.16 26.26
CA LYS A 417 -1.86 25.68 26.71
C LYS A 417 -1.60 26.08 28.15
N ILE A 418 -1.25 25.10 28.98
CA ILE A 418 -0.83 25.33 30.36
C ILE A 418 0.59 25.93 30.34
N LYS A 419 0.71 27.20 30.69
CA LYS A 419 2.01 27.90 30.76
C LYS A 419 2.79 27.43 31.98
N MET A 420 3.90 26.72 31.76
CA MET A 420 4.80 26.31 32.83
C MET A 420 5.91 27.35 33.06
N PRO A 421 6.38 27.53 34.31
CA PRO A 421 7.58 28.30 34.60
C PRO A 421 8.81 27.79 33.83
N LYS A 422 9.79 28.66 33.58
CA LYS A 422 11.00 28.32 32.81
C LYS A 422 11.89 27.26 33.49
N GLN A 423 11.73 27.07 34.80
CA GLN A 423 12.45 26.09 35.61
C GLN A 423 11.97 24.65 35.36
N VAL A 424 10.79 24.48 34.75
CA VAL A 424 10.21 23.16 34.50
C VAL A 424 10.86 22.53 33.25
N PRO A 425 11.37 21.29 33.34
CA PRO A 425 11.92 20.58 32.19
C PRO A 425 10.95 20.55 31.01
N THR A 426 11.47 20.69 29.80
CA THR A 426 10.67 20.78 28.57
C THR A 426 9.77 19.56 28.35
N ALA A 427 10.21 18.37 28.76
CA ALA A 427 9.40 17.15 28.71
C ALA A 427 8.13 17.27 29.57
N VAL A 428 8.26 17.74 30.81
CA VAL A 428 7.14 17.95 31.74
C VAL A 428 6.20 19.02 31.19
N ALA A 429 6.74 20.15 30.73
CA ALA A 429 5.93 21.21 30.15
C ALA A 429 5.16 20.74 28.90
N LYS A 430 5.74 19.86 28.08
CA LYS A 430 5.05 19.28 26.92
C LYS A 430 3.88 18.40 27.34
N SER A 431 4.04 17.55 28.36
CA SER A 431 2.96 16.69 28.87
C SER A 431 1.78 17.50 29.41
N PHE A 432 2.03 18.58 30.17
CA PHE A 432 0.96 19.45 30.69
C PHE A 432 0.21 20.20 29.59
N ASN A 433 0.91 20.62 28.52
CA ASN A 433 0.29 21.31 27.39
C ASN A 433 -0.70 20.44 26.58
N VAL A 434 -0.68 19.12 26.79
CA VAL A 434 -1.52 18.14 26.10
C VAL A 434 -2.79 17.78 26.88
N ILE A 435 -2.81 18.01 28.21
CA ILE A 435 -3.90 17.59 29.09
C ILE A 435 -5.25 18.17 28.68
N ILE A 436 -5.33 19.50 28.49
CA ILE A 436 -6.59 20.16 28.14
C ILE A 436 -7.09 19.70 26.76
N PRO A 437 -6.26 19.70 25.69
CA PRO A 437 -6.67 19.13 24.41
C PRO A 437 -7.13 17.68 24.51
N PHE A 438 -6.45 16.84 25.28
CA PHE A 438 -6.83 15.44 25.48
C PHE A 438 -8.19 15.30 26.17
N PHE A 439 -8.39 16.06 27.27
CA PHE A 439 -9.67 16.13 27.98
C PHE A 439 -10.82 16.55 27.06
N LEU A 440 -10.62 17.56 26.21
CA LEU A 440 -11.66 18.02 25.30
C LEU A 440 -12.01 16.96 24.24
N VAL A 441 -11.03 16.20 23.74
CA VAL A 441 -11.31 15.09 22.80
C VAL A 441 -12.14 14.02 23.48
N THR A 442 -11.72 13.54 24.65
CA THR A 442 -12.44 12.48 25.36
C THR A 442 -13.81 12.95 25.82
N PHE A 443 -13.95 14.19 26.26
CA PHE A 443 -15.24 14.78 26.63
C PHE A 443 -16.21 14.86 25.45
N VAL A 444 -15.75 15.32 24.27
CA VAL A 444 -16.60 15.38 23.06
C VAL A 444 -17.06 14.00 22.63
N PHE A 445 -16.15 13.02 22.61
CA PHE A 445 -16.50 11.65 22.24
C PHE A 445 -17.38 10.96 23.27
N ALA A 446 -17.12 11.14 24.57
CA ALA A 446 -17.95 10.57 25.62
C ALA A 446 -19.36 11.18 25.61
N SER A 447 -19.47 12.50 25.42
CA SER A 447 -20.76 13.17 25.29
C SER A 447 -21.54 12.69 24.07
N PHE A 448 -20.84 12.45 22.94
CA PHE A 448 -21.45 11.88 21.74
C PHE A 448 -21.90 10.43 21.97
N SER A 449 -21.05 9.57 22.54
CA SER A 449 -21.37 8.19 22.88
C SER A 449 -22.58 8.11 23.82
N PHE A 450 -22.58 8.93 24.89
CA PHE A 450 -23.71 9.07 25.81
C PHE A 450 -24.99 9.51 25.08
N SER A 451 -24.91 10.50 24.20
CA SER A 451 -26.07 10.99 23.44
C SER A 451 -26.67 9.89 22.55
N LEU A 452 -25.83 9.08 21.90
CA LEU A 452 -26.30 7.95 21.09
C LEU A 452 -27.03 6.91 21.95
N LEU A 453 -26.45 6.52 23.08
CA LEU A 453 -27.08 5.58 24.01
C LEU A 453 -28.38 6.14 24.60
N PHE A 454 -28.39 7.40 25.02
CA PHE A 454 -29.53 8.02 25.69
C PHE A 454 -30.71 8.27 24.73
N PHE A 455 -30.44 8.81 23.52
CA PHE A 455 -31.50 9.18 22.58
C PHE A 455 -31.86 8.07 21.59
N ALA A 456 -30.89 7.27 21.14
CA ALA A 456 -31.12 6.22 20.15
C ALA A 456 -31.17 4.80 20.75
N GLY A 457 -30.82 4.63 22.03
CA GLY A 457 -30.74 3.32 22.68
C GLY A 457 -29.68 2.40 22.10
N LYS A 458 -28.72 2.95 21.33
CA LYS A 458 -27.71 2.20 20.57
C LYS A 458 -26.37 2.88 20.64
N ASN A 459 -25.30 2.09 20.73
CA ASN A 459 -23.95 2.63 20.64
C ASN A 459 -23.53 2.85 19.17
N LEU A 460 -22.41 3.55 18.97
CA LEU A 460 -21.92 3.89 17.62
C LEU A 460 -21.62 2.65 16.77
N LYS A 461 -21.06 1.58 17.37
CA LYS A 461 -20.76 0.34 16.65
C LYS A 461 -22.03 -0.33 16.14
N GLU A 462 -23.04 -0.47 16.98
CA GLU A 462 -24.35 -1.01 16.59
C GLU A 462 -25.00 -0.18 15.48
N ILE A 463 -24.89 1.15 15.53
CA ILE A 463 -25.42 2.02 14.46
C ILE A 463 -24.69 1.75 13.14
N ILE A 464 -23.36 1.61 13.18
CA ILE A 464 -22.56 1.24 12.00
C ILE A 464 -22.98 -0.12 11.46
N GLU A 465 -23.10 -1.12 12.33
CA GLU A 465 -23.52 -2.47 11.97
C GLU A 465 -24.91 -2.46 11.33
N ILE A 466 -25.89 -1.81 11.94
CA ILE A 466 -27.24 -1.69 11.38
C ILE A 466 -27.22 -0.98 10.02
N ALA A 467 -26.46 0.12 9.89
CA ALA A 467 -26.37 0.85 8.63
C ALA A 467 -25.80 0.00 7.49
N VAL A 468 -24.84 -0.88 7.79
CA VAL A 468 -24.23 -1.78 6.81
C VAL A 468 -25.09 -3.02 6.56
N GLN A 469 -25.69 -3.59 7.60
CA GLN A 469 -26.35 -4.89 7.55
C GLN A 469 -27.85 -4.80 7.20
N LYS A 470 -28.56 -3.72 7.56
CA LYS A 470 -30.00 -3.58 7.27
C LYS A 470 -30.35 -3.72 5.77
N PRO A 471 -29.57 -3.16 4.83
CA PRO A 471 -29.81 -3.36 3.39
C PRO A 471 -29.69 -4.83 2.95
N LEU A 472 -29.08 -5.69 3.75
CA LEU A 472 -28.83 -7.10 3.47
C LEU A 472 -29.90 -8.04 4.03
N SER A 473 -30.88 -7.52 4.78
CA SER A 473 -31.83 -8.35 5.56
C SER A 473 -32.90 -9.08 4.74
N SER A 474 -33.08 -8.74 3.45
CA SER A 474 -34.09 -9.34 2.57
C SER A 474 -33.45 -10.05 1.37
N GLY A 475 -33.90 -11.27 1.06
CA GLY A 475 -33.48 -12.03 -0.12
C GLY A 475 -32.08 -12.63 -0.01
N ILE A 476 -31.59 -12.86 1.21
CA ILE A 476 -30.27 -13.43 1.56
C ILE A 476 -30.02 -14.76 0.84
N GLU A 477 -31.08 -15.55 0.68
CA GLU A 477 -31.17 -16.86 0.04
C GLU A 477 -31.09 -16.83 -1.49
N SER A 478 -31.35 -15.67 -2.10
CA SER A 478 -31.40 -15.52 -3.56
C SER A 478 -30.03 -15.23 -4.16
N LEU A 479 -29.86 -15.48 -5.46
CA LEU A 479 -28.66 -15.04 -6.19
C LEU A 479 -28.44 -13.52 -6.05
N GLY A 480 -29.49 -12.72 -6.15
CA GLY A 480 -29.39 -11.26 -6.00
C GLY A 480 -28.88 -10.84 -4.63
N GLY A 481 -29.36 -11.48 -3.55
CA GLY A 481 -28.87 -11.26 -2.20
C GLY A 481 -27.43 -11.70 -2.02
N ALA A 482 -27.07 -12.90 -2.50
CA ALA A 482 -25.70 -13.40 -2.49
C ALA A 482 -24.71 -12.44 -3.18
N LEU A 483 -25.08 -11.89 -4.34
CA LEU A 483 -24.27 -10.90 -5.06
C LEU A 483 -24.14 -9.59 -4.28
N LEU A 484 -25.24 -9.04 -3.76
CA LEU A 484 -25.23 -7.81 -2.97
C LEU A 484 -24.36 -7.95 -1.71
N ILE A 485 -24.55 -9.05 -0.97
CA ILE A 485 -23.75 -9.40 0.22
C ILE A 485 -22.27 -9.46 -0.15
N ARG A 486 -21.93 -10.08 -1.28
CA ARG A 486 -20.55 -10.21 -1.76
C ARG A 486 -19.93 -8.88 -2.18
N ILE A 487 -20.66 -8.03 -2.92
CA ILE A 487 -20.21 -6.68 -3.28
C ILE A 487 -19.89 -5.87 -2.04
N ILE A 488 -20.76 -5.92 -1.03
CA ILE A 488 -20.55 -5.18 0.22
C ILE A 488 -19.36 -5.74 0.99
N ALA A 489 -19.27 -7.07 1.15
CA ALA A 489 -18.17 -7.70 1.87
C ALA A 489 -16.80 -7.49 1.20
N ASP A 490 -16.70 -7.62 -0.13
CA ASP A 490 -15.46 -7.33 -0.86
C ASP A 490 -15.13 -5.84 -0.82
N GLY A 491 -16.14 -4.98 -0.94
CA GLY A 491 -15.97 -3.54 -0.80
C GLY A 491 -15.38 -3.16 0.55
N LEU A 492 -15.88 -3.75 1.64
CA LEU A 492 -15.33 -3.58 2.99
C LEU A 492 -13.85 -4.02 3.05
N TRP A 493 -13.51 -5.15 2.45
CA TRP A 493 -12.11 -5.61 2.34
C TRP A 493 -11.22 -4.65 1.57
N VAL A 494 -11.70 -4.02 0.49
CA VAL A 494 -10.96 -2.99 -0.24
C VAL A 494 -10.57 -1.84 0.69
N PHE A 495 -11.38 -1.51 1.70
CA PHE A 495 -11.07 -0.49 2.70
C PHE A 495 -10.35 -1.02 3.95
N GLY A 496 -10.01 -2.31 3.98
CA GLY A 496 -9.32 -2.95 5.10
C GLY A 496 -10.23 -3.29 6.26
N ILE A 497 -11.54 -3.37 6.03
CA ILE A 497 -12.53 -3.81 7.02
C ILE A 497 -12.83 -5.27 6.73
N HIS A 498 -12.85 -6.11 7.76
CA HIS A 498 -13.08 -7.54 7.59
C HIS A 498 -14.56 -7.80 7.22
N GLY A 499 -14.86 -7.88 5.92
CA GLY A 499 -16.22 -7.93 5.40
C GLY A 499 -17.08 -9.03 6.03
N GLN A 500 -16.58 -10.26 6.11
CA GLN A 500 -17.31 -11.42 6.64
C GLN A 500 -17.68 -11.24 8.11
N ASN A 501 -16.79 -10.70 8.94
CA ASN A 501 -17.10 -10.49 10.36
C ASN A 501 -18.11 -9.36 10.55
N MET A 502 -18.19 -8.42 9.60
CA MET A 502 -19.18 -7.35 9.61
C MET A 502 -20.58 -7.84 9.21
N ILE A 503 -20.69 -8.74 8.23
CA ILE A 503 -22.00 -9.22 7.72
C ILE A 503 -22.46 -10.55 8.35
N GLY A 504 -21.52 -11.33 8.88
CA GLY A 504 -21.71 -12.69 9.37
C GLY A 504 -22.82 -12.85 10.41
N PRO A 505 -22.98 -11.93 11.39
CA PRO A 505 -24.06 -12.03 12.37
C PRO A 505 -25.48 -12.07 11.77
N ILE A 506 -25.70 -11.46 10.60
CA ILE A 506 -27.01 -11.50 9.92
C ILE A 506 -27.10 -12.70 8.97
N VAL A 507 -26.05 -12.89 8.18
CA VAL A 507 -26.10 -13.81 7.04
C VAL A 507 -25.80 -15.25 7.45
N GLY A 508 -24.91 -15.44 8.42
CA GLY A 508 -24.42 -16.74 8.88
C GLY A 508 -25.53 -17.68 9.40
N PRO A 509 -26.43 -17.22 10.30
CA PRO A 509 -27.51 -18.07 10.79
C PRO A 509 -28.43 -18.61 9.70
N VAL A 510 -28.81 -17.75 8.74
CA VAL A 510 -29.67 -18.12 7.59
C VAL A 510 -28.97 -19.15 6.71
N TYR A 511 -27.70 -18.90 6.37
CA TYR A 511 -26.89 -19.79 5.54
C TYR A 511 -26.63 -21.16 6.18
N LEU A 512 -26.46 -21.20 7.50
CA LEU A 512 -26.30 -22.45 8.25
C LEU A 512 -27.62 -23.21 8.37
N GLN A 513 -28.74 -22.51 8.53
CA GLN A 513 -30.06 -23.12 8.55
C GLN A 513 -30.34 -23.83 7.22
N HIS A 514 -30.17 -23.16 6.09
CA HIS A 514 -30.34 -23.78 4.76
C HIS A 514 -29.45 -25.00 4.54
N LEU A 515 -28.20 -24.94 5.04
CA LEU A 515 -27.30 -26.09 4.96
C LEU A 515 -27.82 -27.29 5.75
N THR A 516 -28.37 -27.03 6.94
CA THR A 516 -28.92 -28.07 7.81
C THR A 516 -30.21 -28.66 7.23
N GLU A 517 -31.04 -27.84 6.60
CA GLU A 517 -32.21 -28.29 5.85
C GLU A 517 -31.82 -29.19 4.66
N ASN A 518 -30.80 -28.81 3.88
CA ASN A 518 -30.25 -29.68 2.83
C ASN A 518 -29.73 -31.01 3.38
N ALA A 519 -29.00 -30.99 4.49
CA ALA A 519 -28.49 -32.20 5.14
C ALA A 519 -29.63 -33.12 5.58
N ALA A 520 -30.72 -32.56 6.13
CA ALA A 520 -31.90 -33.30 6.55
C ALA A 520 -32.65 -33.94 5.37
N LEU A 521 -32.77 -33.23 4.24
CA LEU A 521 -33.36 -33.76 3.01
C LEU A 521 -32.57 -34.96 2.48
N VAL A 522 -31.25 -34.83 2.38
CA VAL A 522 -30.38 -35.92 1.92
C VAL A 522 -30.42 -37.12 2.86
N ALA A 523 -30.47 -36.90 4.17
CA ALA A 523 -30.62 -37.98 5.16
C ALA A 523 -31.95 -38.76 5.01
N GLN A 524 -32.97 -38.14 4.43
CA GLN A 524 -34.25 -38.76 4.09
C GLN A 524 -34.28 -39.35 2.66
N GLY A 525 -33.17 -39.31 1.94
CA GLY A 525 -33.08 -39.76 0.54
C GLY A 525 -33.71 -38.79 -0.46
N GLN A 526 -33.90 -37.53 -0.09
CA GLN A 526 -34.43 -36.46 -0.95
C GLN A 526 -33.31 -35.54 -1.47
N ASP A 527 -33.57 -34.87 -2.58
CA ASP A 527 -32.61 -33.92 -3.16
C ASP A 527 -32.51 -32.63 -2.33
N PRO A 528 -31.30 -32.09 -2.10
CA PRO A 528 -31.13 -30.82 -1.42
C PRO A 528 -31.61 -29.66 -2.33
N ILE A 529 -32.20 -28.62 -1.75
CA ILE A 529 -32.91 -27.57 -2.50
C ILE A 529 -32.24 -26.19 -2.40
N TRP A 530 -31.52 -25.93 -1.31
CA TRP A 530 -30.91 -24.62 -1.09
C TRP A 530 -29.55 -24.53 -1.75
N ILE A 531 -29.39 -23.62 -2.71
CA ILE A 531 -28.10 -23.37 -3.36
C ILE A 531 -27.22 -22.50 -2.47
N VAL A 532 -27.77 -21.39 -1.96
CA VAL A 532 -27.01 -20.43 -1.14
C VAL A 532 -27.01 -20.88 0.32
N THR A 533 -25.96 -21.59 0.68
CA THR A 533 -25.66 -22.10 2.03
C THR A 533 -24.34 -21.54 2.54
N SER A 534 -24.00 -21.81 3.81
CA SER A 534 -22.72 -21.39 4.38
C SER A 534 -21.56 -22.04 3.64
N THR A 535 -21.65 -23.34 3.34
CA THR A 535 -20.62 -24.07 2.60
C THR A 535 -20.55 -23.70 1.12
N PHE A 536 -21.64 -23.23 0.51
CA PHE A 536 -21.58 -22.65 -0.84
C PHE A 536 -20.65 -21.43 -0.88
N MET A 537 -20.83 -20.50 0.08
CA MET A 537 -19.99 -19.32 0.22
C MET A 537 -18.55 -19.68 0.60
N ASP A 538 -18.40 -20.61 1.55
CA ASP A 538 -17.13 -21.06 2.11
C ASP A 538 -16.45 -22.18 1.30
N SER A 539 -16.91 -22.46 0.08
CA SER A 539 -16.21 -23.40 -0.82
C SER A 539 -15.99 -22.81 -2.21
N TYR A 540 -17.02 -22.25 -2.84
CA TYR A 540 -16.94 -21.80 -4.22
C TYR A 540 -16.46 -20.36 -4.41
N ILE A 541 -16.62 -19.51 -3.40
CA ILE A 541 -16.49 -18.06 -3.59
C ILE A 541 -15.30 -17.51 -2.81
N LEU A 542 -15.40 -17.48 -1.48
CA LEU A 542 -14.48 -16.75 -0.61
C LEU A 542 -13.08 -17.38 -0.57
N PRO A 543 -12.97 -18.65 -0.12
CA PRO A 543 -11.78 -19.50 -0.30
C PRO A 543 -11.17 -19.45 -1.69
N MET A 544 -12.00 -19.64 -2.71
CA MET A 544 -11.56 -19.73 -4.10
C MET A 544 -10.83 -18.45 -4.53
N ASN A 545 -11.36 -17.27 -4.19
CA ASN A 545 -10.75 -15.99 -4.55
C ASN A 545 -9.34 -15.82 -3.91
N ASN A 546 -9.13 -16.36 -2.71
CA ASN A 546 -7.87 -16.27 -1.99
C ASN A 546 -6.74 -17.07 -2.67
N ILE A 547 -7.04 -18.30 -3.13
CA ILE A 547 -6.04 -19.09 -3.86
C ILE A 547 -5.85 -18.59 -5.29
N ILE A 548 -6.90 -18.05 -5.93
CA ILE A 548 -6.85 -17.43 -7.26
C ILE A 548 -5.86 -16.26 -7.28
N ILE A 549 -5.93 -15.33 -6.31
CA ILE A 549 -5.04 -14.17 -6.30
C ILE A 549 -3.58 -14.59 -6.12
N VAL A 550 -3.31 -15.55 -5.22
CA VAL A 550 -1.96 -16.10 -5.02
C VAL A 550 -1.44 -16.77 -6.30
N ALA A 551 -2.23 -17.65 -6.91
CA ALA A 551 -1.84 -18.32 -8.16
C ALA A 551 -1.61 -17.31 -9.30
N SER A 552 -2.49 -16.33 -9.45
CA SER A 552 -2.37 -15.27 -10.47
C SER A 552 -1.11 -14.44 -10.28
N LEU A 553 -0.76 -14.14 -9.03
CA LEU A 553 0.48 -13.42 -8.73
C LEU A 553 1.72 -14.30 -9.01
N PHE A 554 1.71 -15.61 -8.74
CA PHE A 554 2.82 -16.50 -9.11
C PHE A 554 3.02 -16.59 -10.63
N ILE A 555 1.92 -16.67 -11.38
CA ILE A 555 1.96 -16.85 -12.84
C ILE A 555 2.36 -15.54 -13.54
N PHE A 556 1.76 -14.41 -13.14
CA PHE A 556 1.85 -13.16 -13.90
C PHE A 556 2.68 -12.07 -13.24
N SER A 557 2.92 -12.10 -11.92
CA SER A 557 3.70 -11.06 -11.26
C SER A 557 5.18 -11.18 -11.60
N ARG A 558 5.82 -10.04 -11.88
CA ARG A 558 7.28 -9.95 -12.06
C ARG A 558 7.93 -9.08 -10.97
N ARG A 559 7.16 -8.66 -9.96
CA ARG A 559 7.62 -7.77 -8.90
C ARG A 559 8.13 -8.57 -7.70
N LYS A 560 9.29 -8.15 -7.17
CA LYS A 560 9.93 -8.81 -6.03
C LYS A 560 9.09 -8.74 -4.76
N ASP A 561 8.43 -7.61 -4.51
CA ASP A 561 7.57 -7.42 -3.33
C ASP A 561 6.39 -8.41 -3.31
N HIS A 562 5.67 -8.55 -4.43
CA HIS A 562 4.60 -9.55 -4.57
C HIS A 562 5.12 -10.97 -4.31
N LEU A 563 6.25 -11.33 -4.95
CA LEU A 563 6.84 -12.67 -4.81
C LEU A 563 7.25 -12.97 -3.37
N SER A 564 7.86 -12.02 -2.66
CA SER A 564 8.26 -12.19 -1.26
C SER A 564 7.06 -12.42 -0.34
N ILE A 565 5.95 -11.72 -0.56
CA ILE A 565 4.75 -11.87 0.28
C ILE A 565 4.05 -13.20 -0.02
N MET A 566 3.97 -13.60 -1.28
CA MET A 566 3.36 -14.88 -1.65
C MET A 566 4.05 -16.08 -0.98
N LEU A 567 5.37 -16.06 -0.85
CA LEU A 567 6.11 -17.14 -0.17
C LEU A 567 5.60 -17.40 1.26
N VAL A 568 5.19 -16.35 1.97
CA VAL A 568 4.69 -16.46 3.35
C VAL A 568 3.17 -16.66 3.38
N ALA A 569 2.44 -16.07 2.42
CA ALA A 569 0.99 -16.09 2.40
C ALA A 569 0.38 -17.35 1.77
N THR A 570 1.13 -18.13 0.97
CA THR A 570 0.60 -19.29 0.22
C THR A 570 0.03 -20.37 1.12
N ILE A 571 0.76 -20.76 2.18
CA ILE A 571 0.32 -21.85 3.07
C ILE A 571 -0.98 -21.44 3.79
N PRO A 572 -1.07 -20.28 4.46
CA PRO A 572 -2.35 -19.81 5.01
C PRO A 572 -3.46 -19.71 3.95
N ALA A 573 -3.15 -19.22 2.75
CA ALA A 573 -4.13 -19.03 1.70
C ALA A 573 -4.73 -20.34 1.16
N LEU A 574 -3.95 -21.43 1.13
CA LEU A 574 -4.44 -22.77 0.78
C LEU A 574 -5.52 -23.27 1.75
N PHE A 575 -5.48 -22.83 3.00
CA PHE A 575 -6.47 -23.12 4.03
C PHE A 575 -7.40 -21.92 4.27
N ASN A 576 -7.58 -21.09 3.24
CA ASN A 576 -8.54 -19.98 3.19
C ASN A 576 -8.30 -18.84 4.17
N ILE A 577 -7.13 -18.81 4.81
CA ILE A 577 -6.72 -17.72 5.70
C ILE A 577 -6.16 -16.59 4.81
N SER A 578 -6.96 -15.55 4.64
CA SER A 578 -6.75 -14.52 3.62
C SER A 578 -5.97 -13.30 4.12
N GLU A 579 -5.87 -13.12 5.42
CA GLU A 579 -5.27 -11.93 6.04
C GLU A 579 -3.81 -11.69 5.61
N PRO A 580 -2.94 -12.71 5.52
CA PRO A 580 -1.59 -12.53 4.99
C PRO A 580 -1.56 -12.02 3.54
N VAL A 581 -2.53 -12.44 2.71
CA VAL A 581 -2.67 -11.98 1.33
C VAL A 581 -3.24 -10.56 1.31
N MET A 582 -4.36 -10.32 2.01
CA MET A 582 -5.12 -9.07 1.95
C MET A 582 -4.35 -7.88 2.55
N PHE A 583 -3.67 -8.09 3.68
CA PHE A 583 -2.88 -7.05 4.35
C PHE A 583 -1.40 -7.09 4.00
N GLY A 584 -0.84 -8.28 3.72
CA GLY A 584 0.56 -8.43 3.34
C GLY A 584 0.82 -7.90 1.95
N LEU A 585 0.01 -8.30 0.97
CA LEU A 585 -0.04 -7.60 -0.31
C LEU A 585 -0.88 -6.34 -0.06
N PRO A 586 -0.53 -5.20 -0.68
CA PRO A 586 -1.45 -4.08 -0.70
C PRO A 586 -2.60 -4.46 -1.64
N VAL A 587 -3.49 -5.37 -1.27
CA VAL A 587 -4.80 -5.57 -1.94
C VAL A 587 -5.75 -4.56 -1.33
N VAL A 588 -5.73 -4.48 -0.01
CA VAL A 588 -6.37 -3.41 0.75
C VAL A 588 -5.85 -2.05 0.28
N LEU A 589 -6.79 -1.17 -0.07
CA LEU A 589 -6.57 0.18 -0.58
C LEU A 589 -5.74 0.24 -1.88
N ASN A 590 -5.68 -0.86 -2.63
CA ASN A 590 -5.09 -0.90 -3.96
C ASN A 590 -6.17 -0.94 -5.03
N PRO A 591 -6.39 0.17 -5.73
CA PRO A 591 -7.47 0.27 -6.71
C PRO A 591 -7.28 -0.65 -7.93
N ILE A 592 -6.07 -1.15 -8.20
CA ILE A 592 -5.83 -2.09 -9.30
C ILE A 592 -6.31 -3.50 -8.93
N LEU A 593 -5.99 -3.96 -7.72
CA LEU A 593 -6.35 -5.32 -7.25
C LEU A 593 -7.75 -5.37 -6.61
N ALA A 594 -8.32 -4.23 -6.22
CA ALA A 594 -9.69 -4.11 -5.75
C ALA A 594 -10.72 -4.52 -6.82
N ILE A 595 -10.46 -4.18 -8.08
CA ILE A 595 -11.37 -4.50 -9.20
C ILE A 595 -11.52 -6.02 -9.39
N PRO A 596 -10.45 -6.81 -9.59
CA PRO A 596 -10.58 -8.25 -9.75
C PRO A 596 -11.04 -8.93 -8.46
N LEU A 597 -10.80 -8.36 -7.28
CA LEU A 597 -11.35 -8.88 -6.02
C LEU A 597 -12.89 -8.88 -6.06
N VAL A 598 -13.49 -7.71 -6.27
CA VAL A 598 -14.95 -7.56 -6.30
C VAL A 598 -15.55 -8.28 -7.50
N LEU A 599 -15.03 -8.01 -8.71
CA LEU A 599 -15.56 -8.59 -9.96
C LEU A 599 -15.39 -10.11 -10.00
N GLY A 600 -14.24 -10.61 -9.53
CA GLY A 600 -13.94 -12.03 -9.45
C GLY A 600 -14.99 -12.74 -8.61
N SER A 601 -15.21 -12.28 -7.38
CA SER A 601 -16.20 -12.86 -6.50
C SER A 601 -17.63 -12.81 -7.07
N GLN A 602 -18.01 -11.77 -7.82
CA GLN A 602 -19.32 -11.74 -8.51
C GLN A 602 -19.42 -12.84 -9.56
N LEU A 603 -18.44 -12.93 -10.46
CA LEU A 603 -18.46 -13.91 -11.55
C LEU A 603 -18.37 -15.34 -11.03
N LEU A 604 -17.57 -15.58 -9.98
CA LEU A 604 -17.52 -16.88 -9.30
C LEU A 604 -18.90 -17.26 -8.73
N THR A 605 -19.55 -16.32 -8.05
CA THR A 605 -20.89 -16.53 -7.46
C THR A 605 -21.93 -16.85 -8.53
N ILE A 606 -21.97 -16.08 -9.62
CA ILE A 606 -22.91 -16.29 -10.73
C ILE A 606 -22.67 -17.67 -11.36
N THR A 607 -21.43 -17.99 -11.71
CA THR A 607 -21.11 -19.27 -12.37
C THR A 607 -21.41 -20.46 -11.47
N ALA A 608 -21.04 -20.38 -10.18
CA ALA A 608 -21.33 -21.46 -9.22
C ALA A 608 -22.84 -21.66 -9.05
N TYR A 609 -23.59 -20.57 -8.84
CA TYR A 609 -25.04 -20.62 -8.68
C TYR A 609 -25.73 -21.19 -9.92
N LEU A 610 -25.38 -20.71 -11.11
CA LEU A 610 -25.98 -21.17 -12.36
C LEU A 610 -25.70 -22.65 -12.60
N ALA A 611 -24.45 -23.09 -12.40
CA ALA A 611 -24.06 -24.48 -12.52
C ALA A 611 -24.87 -25.38 -11.57
N THR A 612 -25.03 -24.99 -10.31
CA THR A 612 -25.87 -25.74 -9.35
C THR A 612 -27.35 -25.69 -9.76
N SER A 613 -27.87 -24.53 -10.16
CA SER A 613 -29.28 -24.37 -10.55
C SER A 613 -29.69 -25.15 -11.81
N TRP A 614 -28.75 -25.35 -12.74
CA TRP A 614 -28.94 -26.15 -13.94
C TRP A 614 -28.75 -27.65 -13.70
N GLY A 615 -28.45 -28.07 -12.47
CA GLY A 615 -28.22 -29.46 -12.11
C GLY A 615 -26.87 -30.02 -12.59
N PHE A 616 -25.89 -29.15 -12.92
CA PHE A 616 -24.53 -29.60 -13.23
C PHE A 616 -23.81 -30.12 -11.97
N VAL A 617 -24.17 -29.59 -10.79
CA VAL A 617 -23.65 -30.02 -9.48
C VAL A 617 -24.78 -30.02 -8.48
N THR A 618 -24.76 -30.98 -7.56
CA THR A 618 -25.71 -31.06 -6.44
C THR A 618 -25.54 -29.88 -5.48
N PRO A 619 -26.63 -29.26 -4.97
CA PRO A 619 -26.53 -28.30 -3.88
C PRO A 619 -25.79 -28.87 -2.67
N LEU A 620 -24.92 -28.07 -2.05
CA LEU A 620 -24.06 -28.54 -0.96
C LEU A 620 -24.85 -28.79 0.32
N TYR A 621 -24.54 -29.88 1.02
CA TYR A 621 -25.28 -30.34 2.20
C TYR A 621 -24.38 -30.85 3.34
N VAL A 622 -23.09 -31.09 3.10
CA VAL A 622 -22.15 -31.50 4.15
C VAL A 622 -21.48 -30.27 4.76
N ILE A 623 -21.53 -30.14 6.08
CA ILE A 623 -20.79 -29.10 6.82
C ILE A 623 -19.29 -29.40 6.72
N THR A 624 -18.55 -28.46 6.13
CA THR A 624 -17.08 -28.49 6.06
C THR A 624 -16.50 -27.31 6.82
N PRO A 625 -15.34 -27.45 7.49
CA PRO A 625 -14.63 -26.30 8.05
C PRO A 625 -14.36 -25.26 6.98
N TRP A 626 -14.50 -23.98 7.30
CA TRP A 626 -14.18 -22.89 6.39
C TRP A 626 -12.69 -22.87 5.96
N THR A 627 -11.81 -23.58 6.68
CA THR A 627 -10.39 -23.76 6.32
C THR A 627 -10.13 -24.88 5.31
N THR A 628 -11.17 -25.56 4.82
CA THR A 628 -11.04 -26.67 3.86
C THR A 628 -10.51 -26.16 2.52
N PRO A 629 -9.42 -26.70 1.96
CA PRO A 629 -8.83 -26.16 0.74
C PRO A 629 -9.84 -26.05 -0.42
N SER A 630 -9.91 -24.88 -1.05
CA SER A 630 -11.05 -24.46 -1.88
C SER A 630 -11.30 -25.31 -3.13
N ILE A 631 -10.28 -26.04 -3.61
CA ILE A 631 -10.43 -26.95 -4.76
C ILE A 631 -11.14 -28.24 -4.35
N ILE A 632 -10.84 -28.77 -3.16
CA ILE A 632 -11.41 -30.04 -2.67
C ILE A 632 -12.66 -29.82 -1.81
N GLY A 633 -12.81 -28.64 -1.22
CA GLY A 633 -13.94 -28.28 -0.35
C GLY A 633 -15.29 -28.59 -0.99
N PRO A 634 -15.59 -28.13 -2.21
CA PRO A 634 -16.83 -28.45 -2.91
C PRO A 634 -17.11 -29.95 -3.08
N TYR A 635 -16.09 -30.76 -3.36
CA TYR A 635 -16.22 -32.21 -3.51
C TYR A 635 -16.64 -32.87 -2.20
N ILE A 636 -16.06 -32.43 -1.08
CA ILE A 636 -16.40 -32.95 0.25
C ILE A 636 -17.80 -32.43 0.67
N ALA A 637 -18.06 -31.14 0.46
CA ALA A 637 -19.30 -30.47 0.84
C ALA A 637 -20.56 -30.99 0.10
N SER A 638 -20.36 -31.61 -1.07
CA SER A 638 -21.39 -32.29 -1.87
C SER A 638 -21.51 -33.79 -1.56
N GLY A 639 -20.72 -34.31 -0.61
CA GLY A 639 -20.67 -35.74 -0.28
C GLY A 639 -20.02 -36.62 -1.36
N GLY A 640 -19.12 -36.05 -2.17
CA GLY A 640 -18.33 -36.79 -3.16
C GLY A 640 -18.73 -36.55 -4.62
N ASP A 641 -19.45 -35.47 -4.92
CA ASP A 641 -19.84 -35.14 -6.30
C ASP A 641 -18.61 -34.69 -7.11
N ILE A 642 -18.22 -35.47 -8.11
CA ILE A 642 -17.10 -35.16 -9.00
C ILE A 642 -17.39 -33.89 -9.84
N GLY A 643 -18.66 -33.62 -10.15
CA GLY A 643 -19.09 -32.38 -10.81
C GLY A 643 -18.74 -31.15 -9.97
N ALA A 644 -18.85 -31.24 -8.64
CA ALA A 644 -18.45 -30.17 -7.73
C ALA A 644 -16.96 -29.86 -7.80
N LEU A 645 -16.11 -30.90 -7.93
CA LEU A 645 -14.66 -30.75 -8.12
C LEU A 645 -14.34 -30.09 -9.48
N PHE A 646 -15.00 -30.53 -10.55
CA PHE A 646 -14.81 -29.93 -11.88
C PHE A 646 -15.24 -28.46 -11.89
N LEU A 647 -16.38 -28.14 -11.29
CA LEU A 647 -16.83 -26.76 -11.13
C LEU A 647 -15.79 -25.93 -10.37
N ALA A 648 -15.23 -26.45 -9.26
CA ALA A 648 -14.17 -25.78 -8.50
C ALA A 648 -12.95 -25.46 -9.38
N MET A 649 -12.51 -26.39 -10.23
CA MET A 649 -11.41 -26.17 -11.17
C MET A 649 -11.74 -25.14 -12.26
N ILE A 650 -12.96 -25.15 -12.78
CA ILE A 650 -13.44 -24.15 -13.76
C ILE A 650 -13.41 -22.75 -13.13
N LEU A 651 -13.95 -22.62 -11.91
CA LEU A 651 -13.97 -21.38 -11.14
C LEU A 651 -12.53 -20.88 -10.88
N PHE A 652 -11.62 -21.76 -10.50
CA PHE A 652 -10.21 -21.44 -10.31
C PHE A 652 -9.55 -20.89 -11.59
N GLY A 653 -9.73 -21.58 -12.72
CA GLY A 653 -9.21 -21.14 -14.02
C GLY A 653 -9.80 -19.81 -14.49
N MET A 654 -11.12 -19.64 -14.34
CA MET A 654 -11.83 -18.40 -14.64
C MET A 654 -11.29 -17.24 -13.79
N GLY A 655 -11.10 -17.48 -12.50
CA GLY A 655 -10.53 -16.53 -11.56
C GLY A 655 -9.13 -16.06 -11.97
N ILE A 656 -8.25 -16.98 -12.36
CA ILE A 656 -6.91 -16.64 -12.86
C ILE A 656 -7.02 -15.74 -14.10
N GLY A 657 -7.94 -16.04 -15.01
CA GLY A 657 -8.23 -15.21 -16.18
C GLY A 657 -8.70 -13.80 -15.82
N ILE A 658 -9.53 -13.65 -14.79
CA ILE A 658 -10.02 -12.36 -14.30
C ILE A 658 -8.89 -11.54 -13.67
N TYR A 659 -8.03 -12.15 -12.86
CA TYR A 659 -6.91 -11.46 -12.19
C TYR A 659 -5.74 -11.13 -13.11
N ALA A 660 -5.49 -11.95 -14.14
CA ALA A 660 -4.36 -11.81 -15.07
C ALA A 660 -4.13 -10.38 -15.60
N PRO A 661 -5.13 -9.69 -16.21
CA PRO A 661 -4.91 -8.34 -16.74
C PRO A 661 -4.50 -7.34 -15.67
N PHE A 662 -5.05 -7.43 -14.45
CA PHE A 662 -4.78 -6.49 -13.37
C PHE A 662 -3.40 -6.72 -12.74
N VAL A 663 -2.96 -7.98 -12.60
CA VAL A 663 -1.60 -8.30 -12.16
C VAL A 663 -0.58 -7.79 -13.18
N ILE A 664 -0.84 -7.97 -14.48
CA ILE A 664 0.01 -7.45 -15.55
C ILE A 664 0.08 -5.91 -15.51
N VAL A 665 -1.05 -5.23 -15.31
CA VAL A 665 -1.12 -3.78 -15.13
C VAL A 665 -0.31 -3.33 -13.91
N SER A 666 -0.43 -4.04 -12.78
CA SER A 666 0.32 -3.76 -11.56
C SER A 666 1.85 -3.85 -11.76
N ASN A 667 2.33 -4.78 -12.60
CA ASN A 667 3.74 -4.85 -12.98
C ASN A 667 4.22 -3.61 -13.73
N VAL A 668 3.39 -3.04 -14.61
CA VAL A 668 3.72 -1.83 -15.38
C VAL A 668 3.75 -0.60 -14.47
N HIS A 669 2.79 -0.49 -13.55
CA HIS A 669 2.75 0.60 -12.56
C HIS A 669 4.02 0.64 -11.69
N ALA A 670 4.49 -0.53 -11.23
CA ALA A 670 5.67 -0.64 -10.39
C ALA A 670 6.97 -0.19 -11.08
N LYS A 671 7.11 -0.37 -12.41
CA LYS A 671 8.30 0.08 -13.15
C LYS A 671 8.44 1.60 -13.23
N GLN A 672 7.34 2.33 -13.00
CA GLN A 672 7.30 3.80 -13.05
C GLN A 672 7.45 4.43 -11.67
N ALA A 673 7.19 3.68 -10.59
CA ALA A 673 7.47 4.07 -9.22
C ALA A 673 8.86 3.55 -8.80
N ASN A 674 9.70 4.39 -8.19
CA ASN A 674 11.09 4.06 -7.90
C ASN A 674 11.20 2.73 -7.08
N PRO A 675 11.83 1.66 -7.62
CA PRO A 675 11.71 0.30 -7.08
C PRO A 675 12.35 0.08 -5.70
N ASP A 676 13.19 0.99 -5.23
CA ASP A 676 13.95 0.84 -3.98
C ASP A 676 13.17 1.20 -2.70
N VAL A 677 12.03 1.88 -2.82
CA VAL A 677 11.25 2.34 -1.65
C VAL A 677 10.35 1.24 -1.08
N VAL A 678 10.00 0.22 -1.88
CA VAL A 678 9.05 -0.85 -1.47
C VAL A 678 9.79 -2.09 -0.95
N VAL A 679 10.92 -2.45 -1.57
CA VAL A 679 11.74 -3.63 -1.17
C VAL A 679 12.57 -3.35 0.10
N SER A 680 12.92 -2.09 0.36
CA SER A 680 13.68 -1.70 1.56
C SER A 680 12.96 -1.96 2.89
N ARG A 681 11.64 -2.24 2.87
CA ARG A 681 10.81 -2.51 4.06
C ARG A 681 10.75 -3.97 4.50
N PHE A 682 11.17 -4.93 3.68
CA PHE A 682 10.92 -6.37 3.91
C PHE A 682 12.16 -7.27 3.91
N SER A 683 13.37 -6.73 3.76
CA SER A 683 14.60 -7.53 3.94
C SER A 683 15.44 -6.99 5.09
N SER A 684 15.79 -7.88 6.02
CA SER A 684 16.70 -7.60 7.15
C SER A 684 18.10 -7.15 6.70
N LYS A 685 18.43 -7.31 5.42
CA LYS A 685 19.72 -6.94 4.82
C LYS A 685 19.85 -5.45 4.43
N SER A 686 18.79 -4.64 4.53
CA SER A 686 18.81 -3.21 4.15
C SER A 686 19.07 -2.23 5.31
N LYS A 687 18.92 -2.64 6.57
CA LYS A 687 19.20 -1.77 7.74
C LYS A 687 20.68 -1.37 7.85
N LEU A 688 21.59 -2.15 7.27
CA LEU A 688 23.03 -1.86 7.27
C LEU A 688 23.44 -0.88 6.15
N LEU A 689 22.73 -0.88 5.03
CA LEU A 689 23.05 -0.04 3.86
C LEU A 689 22.45 1.37 3.97
N PHE A 690 21.31 1.53 4.64
CA PHE A 690 20.72 2.85 4.91
C PHE A 690 21.51 3.63 5.96
N ARG A 691 22.04 2.95 6.98
CA ARG A 691 22.92 3.57 7.99
C ARG A 691 24.28 3.98 7.43
N ARG A 692 24.82 3.32 6.40
CA ARG A 692 26.08 3.74 5.77
C ARG A 692 25.96 5.09 5.06
N ALA A 693 24.85 5.36 4.38
CA ALA A 693 24.64 6.62 3.66
C ALA A 693 24.44 7.82 4.61
N GLU A 694 23.72 7.64 5.73
CA GLU A 694 23.60 8.67 6.77
C GLU A 694 24.91 8.88 7.53
N THR A 695 25.69 7.80 7.79
CA THR A 695 27.00 7.91 8.45
C THR A 695 28.02 8.61 7.55
N THR A 696 28.06 8.33 6.25
CA THR A 696 28.95 9.01 5.29
C THR A 696 28.54 10.48 5.10
N ARG A 697 27.23 10.78 5.11
CA ARG A 697 26.73 12.16 5.04
C ARG A 697 27.03 12.96 6.31
N TYR A 698 26.86 12.35 7.49
CA TYR A 698 27.23 12.94 8.77
C TYR A 698 28.76 13.12 8.91
N LEU A 699 29.57 12.17 8.41
CA LEU A 699 31.03 12.28 8.38
C LEU A 699 31.52 13.34 7.38
N ASN A 700 30.86 13.49 6.24
CA ASN A 700 31.17 14.52 5.25
C ASN A 700 30.75 15.92 5.75
N GLU A 701 29.58 16.04 6.39
CA GLU A 701 29.12 17.27 7.05
C GLU A 701 30.07 17.66 8.21
N LEU A 702 30.57 16.70 9.00
CA LEU A 702 31.62 16.94 10.01
C LEU A 702 32.99 17.33 9.42
N SER A 703 33.32 16.85 8.22
CA SER A 703 34.57 17.18 7.54
C SER A 703 34.56 18.57 6.91
N GLU A 704 33.40 19.04 6.45
CA GLU A 704 33.23 20.38 5.87
C GLU A 704 33.00 21.45 6.95
N GLU A 705 32.31 21.15 8.06
CA GLU A 705 32.04 22.14 9.11
C GLU A 705 33.25 22.43 10.01
N LYS A 706 34.15 21.48 10.25
CA LYS A 706 35.12 21.65 11.34
C LYS A 706 36.45 22.31 11.00
N LYS A 707 36.87 22.50 9.73
CA LYS A 707 38.16 23.14 9.33
C LYS A 707 39.23 23.08 10.44
N ILE A 708 39.54 21.87 10.93
CA ILE A 708 40.41 21.73 12.10
C ILE A 708 41.84 21.82 11.62
N THR A 709 42.37 23.04 11.61
CA THR A 709 43.81 23.24 11.69
C THR A 709 44.17 23.16 13.17
N LEU A 710 44.60 21.99 13.63
CA LEU A 710 45.28 21.86 14.93
C LEU A 710 46.64 22.56 14.81
N LYS A 711 46.67 23.87 15.09
CA LYS A 711 47.91 24.57 15.40
C LYS A 711 48.34 24.17 16.81
N VAL A 712 49.29 23.25 16.88
CA VAL A 712 50.15 23.09 18.05
C VAL A 712 51.08 24.31 18.10
N ARG A 713 50.92 25.15 19.12
CA ARG A 713 52.04 25.92 19.69
C ARG A 713 51.70 26.32 21.12
N GLU A 714 52.38 25.67 22.06
CA GLU A 714 52.63 26.20 23.39
C GLU A 714 53.37 27.54 23.29
N ARG A 715 53.06 28.49 24.19
CA ARG A 715 54.06 29.15 25.05
C ARG A 715 53.39 30.08 26.09
N ARG A 716 53.58 29.68 27.35
CA ARG A 716 53.85 30.46 28.59
C ARG A 716 53.56 31.96 28.60
N SER A 717 52.72 32.40 29.54
CA SER A 717 53.11 33.06 30.80
C SER A 717 51.88 33.15 31.71
#